data_AF-A0AAU7KA27-F1
#
_entry.id   AF-A0AAU7KA27-F1
#
_cell.length_a   1.000
_cell.length_b   1.000
_cell.length_c   1.000
_cell.angle_alpha   90.00
_cell.angle_beta   90.00
_cell.angle_gamma   90.00
#
_symmetry.space_group_name_H-M   'P 1'
#
loop_
_entity.id
_entity.type
_entity.pdbx_description
1 polymer ?
#
loop_
_entity_poly.entity_id
_entity_poly.type
_entity_poly.pdbx_seq_one_letter_code
_entity_poly.pdbx_strand_id
1 'polypeptide(L)'
;MKYSKTKYSILLLLMFLSVKIIAQPKKTDNKAGSKGNIAYLFTYFTGNSKAEEAIRFAVSTDGYHYKALNNNNPVISSEKISSTEGVRDPHILRGEDGKTFYMVATDMVSANGWDSNRAMVLLKSNDLIHWTSAIVNIQKRFPNNENLLRVWAPQTIYDKTAKKYMVYWSMKHGNEPDKIYYAYANADFTDLETAPKQLFFSPTNGSCIDGDIIYNKGKYNLFFKTEGNGNGIKKAVSNKLTEGYVLQDKYLQQTKEAVEGAGVFKLNHSDEYILMYDVYMKGRYQFTKSKDLSSFTIVDQEVTMDFHPRHGTVLPINQPELNRLLKQWYTVESVLQTTKNKAINQNNIVLDSVNQKLYLPVNEGTDLKAFDPQFNTFNQIITMPGGKLDFSKGPVKIKVSIPGQGAKTYAVSVAIANNPVLKGYYADPEILYSNKTSKYYLYPTSDGFNNWSGTYFKCFSSTDLVNWKDEGKILDLEKDVSWAKKNAWAPTIIEKKVNGAYKYFYYFSAAQKIGVAVADHPAGPFRDSGKALIASRPKAVKGGQEIDPDVFNDPKTNKSYLYWGNGYMAVAPLNDDMISIDTSAIKIITPDNSFREGTEVFYRNGKYYFLWSEDDTRSENYRVRYGFSDSPTGKITIPENNLILAKDVAQKIYGTGHNSVIKVNGKDEWYMVYHRFTRPKGISMGDAAGYNREVCIDKMEFNADGTIKPVKPTLIGIKPIH
;
A
#
# COMPACT_ATOMS: atom_id res chain seq x y z
N MET A 1 66.73 -13.30 74.65
CA MET A 1 66.07 -12.96 75.93
C MET A 1 64.62 -12.59 75.65
N LYS A 2 63.68 -13.32 76.26
CA LYS A 2 62.35 -12.90 76.74
C LYS A 2 61.28 -12.29 75.79
N TYR A 3 60.21 -13.08 75.57
CA TYR A 3 58.74 -12.79 75.54
C TYR A 3 58.20 -11.75 74.53
N SER A 4 56.95 -11.75 74.04
CA SER A 4 55.83 -12.68 73.84
C SER A 4 54.69 -11.80 73.28
N LYS A 5 54.01 -12.26 72.22
CA LYS A 5 52.63 -11.96 71.74
C LYS A 5 52.19 -10.48 71.63
N THR A 6 51.68 -10.08 70.46
CA THR A 6 50.28 -9.57 70.32
C THR A 6 49.80 -9.64 68.85
N LYS A 7 48.54 -10.08 68.73
CA LYS A 7 47.53 -10.17 67.65
C LYS A 7 47.75 -9.51 66.28
N TYR A 8 47.30 -10.27 65.27
CA TYR A 8 47.05 -9.91 63.87
C TYR A 8 46.02 -8.79 63.71
N SER A 9 46.36 -7.81 62.87
CA SER A 9 45.46 -7.08 61.96
C SER A 9 46.32 -6.22 61.05
N ILE A 10 46.43 -6.56 59.75
CA ILE A 10 46.92 -5.62 58.74
C ILE A 10 45.94 -5.62 57.57
N LEU A 11 45.29 -4.48 57.44
CA LEU A 11 44.45 -4.05 56.35
C LEU A 11 45.21 -2.96 55.58
N LEU A 12 45.19 -3.12 54.26
CA LEU A 12 45.16 -2.10 53.22
C LEU A 12 46.42 -1.30 52.78
N LEU A 13 46.70 -1.51 51.48
CA LEU A 13 46.77 -0.52 50.39
C LEU A 13 48.07 0.30 50.18
N LEU A 14 48.79 0.03 49.09
CA LEU A 14 48.69 0.75 47.79
C LEU A 14 49.94 0.48 46.94
N MET A 15 49.76 -0.06 45.73
CA MET A 15 49.94 0.69 44.47
C MET A 15 49.77 -0.24 43.27
N PHE A 16 48.96 0.23 42.32
CA PHE A 16 48.61 -0.42 41.07
C PHE A 16 49.73 -0.27 40.03
N LEU A 17 50.09 -1.38 39.37
CA LEU A 17 50.63 -1.38 38.01
C LEU A 17 49.84 -2.39 37.17
N SER A 18 49.14 -1.89 36.16
CA SER A 18 48.34 -2.67 35.21
C SER A 18 49.19 -3.16 34.04
N VAL A 19 49.40 -4.48 33.95
CA VAL A 19 49.97 -5.14 32.77
C VAL A 19 48.82 -5.69 31.91
N LYS A 20 48.80 -5.29 30.63
CA LYS A 20 47.88 -5.81 29.60
C LYS A 20 48.26 -7.24 29.23
N ILE A 21 47.37 -8.19 29.50
CA ILE A 21 47.44 -9.55 28.93
C ILE A 21 46.71 -9.53 27.59
N ILE A 22 47.44 -9.83 26.51
CA ILE A 22 46.88 -10.06 25.18
C ILE A 22 46.22 -11.44 25.21
N ALA A 23 44.89 -11.48 25.28
CA ALA A 23 44.12 -12.69 25.06
C ALA A 23 44.03 -12.95 23.55
N GLN A 24 44.60 -14.07 23.10
CA GLN A 24 44.36 -14.59 21.75
C GLN A 24 42.85 -14.86 21.57
N PRO A 25 42.26 -14.53 20.41
CA PRO A 25 40.86 -14.85 20.16
C PRO A 25 40.71 -16.37 20.11
N LYS A 26 39.84 -16.91 20.98
CA LYS A 26 39.36 -18.28 20.84
C LYS A 26 38.84 -18.47 19.42
N LYS A 27 39.44 -19.39 18.68
CA LYS A 27 38.85 -19.95 17.45
C LYS A 27 37.43 -20.36 17.78
N THR A 28 36.46 -19.61 17.27
CA THR A 28 35.07 -20.04 17.22
C THR A 28 35.01 -21.18 16.23
N ASP A 29 34.81 -22.40 16.72
CA ASP A 29 34.43 -23.53 15.90
C ASP A 29 33.19 -23.13 15.10
N ASN A 30 33.37 -22.92 13.79
CA ASN A 30 32.28 -22.91 12.81
C ASN A 30 31.68 -24.32 12.75
N LYS A 31 30.84 -24.64 13.74
CA LYS A 31 29.94 -25.78 13.65
C LYS A 31 28.83 -25.43 12.66
N ALA A 32 28.66 -26.34 11.69
CA ALA A 32 27.63 -26.35 10.66
C ALA A 32 26.24 -25.91 11.17
N GLY A 33 25.56 -25.11 10.33
CA GLY A 33 24.15 -24.66 10.35
C GLY A 33 23.33 -24.94 11.61
N SER A 34 22.88 -23.88 12.29
CA SER A 34 21.97 -23.97 13.43
C SER A 34 20.73 -24.81 13.08
N LYS A 35 20.50 -25.90 13.83
CA LYS A 35 19.29 -26.75 13.71
C LYS A 35 18.02 -26.09 14.25
N GLY A 36 18.11 -24.93 14.89
CA GLY A 36 16.96 -24.17 15.38
C GLY A 36 16.24 -23.39 14.26
N ASN A 37 14.95 -23.13 14.44
CA ASN A 37 14.21 -22.22 13.58
C ASN A 37 14.70 -20.79 13.81
N ILE A 38 15.05 -20.09 12.73
CA ILE A 38 15.62 -18.74 12.75
C ILE A 38 14.77 -17.73 11.96
N ALA A 39 13.77 -18.22 11.24
CA ALA A 39 12.89 -17.43 10.40
C ALA A 39 11.54 -18.12 10.23
N TYR A 40 10.71 -17.51 9.40
CA TYR A 40 9.35 -17.90 9.06
C TYR A 40 9.16 -17.87 7.56
N LEU A 41 8.41 -18.84 7.05
CA LEU A 41 7.80 -18.85 5.72
C LEU A 41 6.31 -18.58 5.88
N PHE A 42 5.81 -17.50 5.27
CA PHE A 42 4.38 -17.22 5.17
C PHE A 42 3.89 -17.64 3.78
N THR A 43 2.94 -18.57 3.74
CA THR A 43 2.26 -19.02 2.52
C THR A 43 0.86 -18.39 2.43
N TYR A 44 0.53 -17.74 1.33
CA TYR A 44 -0.71 -16.95 1.16
C TYR A 44 -1.15 -16.84 -0.30
N PHE A 45 -2.30 -16.20 -0.53
CA PHE A 45 -2.77 -15.69 -1.84
C PHE A 45 -3.26 -14.24 -1.69
N THR A 46 -3.64 -13.52 -2.75
CA THR A 46 -3.81 -12.04 -2.67
C THR A 46 -5.22 -11.51 -2.90
N GLY A 47 -6.16 -12.30 -3.43
CA GLY A 47 -7.42 -11.75 -3.94
C GLY A 47 -8.39 -12.80 -4.48
N ASN A 48 -9.36 -12.35 -5.28
CA ASN A 48 -10.50 -13.17 -5.76
C ASN A 48 -10.48 -13.40 -7.27
N SER A 49 -9.58 -12.76 -8.00
CA SER A 49 -9.38 -13.12 -9.41
C SER A 49 -8.54 -14.39 -9.53
N LYS A 50 -8.71 -15.12 -10.64
CA LYS A 50 -7.94 -16.34 -10.94
C LYS A 50 -6.42 -16.14 -10.81
N ALA A 51 -5.90 -14.98 -11.20
CA ALA A 51 -4.47 -14.66 -11.10
C ALA A 51 -4.01 -14.41 -9.65
N GLU A 52 -4.91 -13.94 -8.79
CA GLU A 52 -4.64 -13.69 -7.37
C GLU A 52 -4.82 -14.95 -6.51
N GLU A 53 -5.66 -15.89 -6.93
CA GLU A 53 -5.91 -17.19 -6.32
C GLU A 53 -4.80 -18.19 -6.70
N ALA A 54 -3.60 -17.91 -6.19
CA ALA A 54 -2.42 -18.71 -6.42
C ALA A 54 -1.46 -18.64 -5.22
N ILE A 55 -0.72 -19.72 -5.00
CA ILE A 55 0.21 -19.85 -3.87
C ILE A 55 1.38 -18.89 -4.03
N ARG A 56 1.62 -18.07 -3.00
CA ARG A 56 2.73 -17.14 -2.87
C ARG A 56 3.45 -17.35 -1.56
N PHE A 57 4.72 -16.94 -1.51
CA PHE A 57 5.56 -17.04 -0.33
C PHE A 57 6.14 -15.69 0.08
N ALA A 58 6.27 -15.49 1.39
CA ALA A 58 7.04 -14.42 2.00
C ALA A 58 7.88 -14.97 3.15
N VAL A 59 8.95 -14.26 3.53
CA VAL A 59 9.82 -14.67 4.65
C VAL A 59 9.99 -13.55 5.67
N SER A 60 10.19 -13.93 6.92
CA SER A 60 10.50 -13.01 8.02
C SER A 60 11.50 -13.65 8.99
N THR A 61 12.44 -12.89 9.52
CA THR A 61 13.39 -13.37 10.54
C THR A 61 12.88 -13.20 11.97
N ASP A 62 11.78 -12.47 12.17
CA ASP A 62 11.24 -12.15 13.50
C ASP A 62 9.75 -12.46 13.67
N GLY A 63 9.02 -12.72 12.58
CA GLY A 63 7.58 -12.98 12.60
C GLY A 63 6.71 -11.73 12.52
N TYR A 64 7.33 -10.56 12.26
CA TYR A 64 6.66 -9.26 12.18
C TYR A 64 6.95 -8.53 10.87
N HIS A 65 8.20 -8.58 10.40
CA HIS A 65 8.60 -7.90 9.17
C HIS A 65 8.75 -8.92 8.04
N TYR A 66 7.75 -9.01 7.16
CA TYR A 66 7.73 -9.97 6.06
C TYR A 66 8.15 -9.33 4.73
N LYS A 67 8.86 -10.12 3.93
CA LYS A 67 9.27 -9.79 2.56
C LYS A 67 8.73 -10.83 1.59
N ALA A 68 7.94 -10.40 0.62
CA ALA A 68 7.47 -11.26 -0.46
C ALA A 68 8.65 -11.84 -1.23
N LEU A 69 8.57 -13.13 -1.53
CA LEU A 69 9.45 -13.80 -2.48
C LEU A 69 8.87 -13.69 -3.89
N ASN A 70 9.72 -13.88 -4.90
CA ASN A 70 9.34 -13.91 -6.32
C ASN A 70 8.64 -12.62 -6.78
N ASN A 71 8.98 -11.47 -6.19
CA ASN A 71 8.31 -10.18 -6.41
C ASN A 71 6.78 -10.26 -6.21
N ASN A 72 6.32 -11.05 -5.23
CA ASN A 72 4.91 -11.31 -4.94
C ASN A 72 4.13 -12.04 -6.08
N ASN A 73 4.85 -12.62 -7.05
CA ASN A 73 4.25 -13.52 -8.04
C ASN A 73 4.08 -14.94 -7.48
N PRO A 74 3.15 -15.73 -8.03
CA PRO A 74 2.97 -17.13 -7.62
C PRO A 74 4.28 -17.93 -7.67
N VAL A 75 4.48 -18.79 -6.67
CA VAL A 75 5.66 -19.68 -6.59
C VAL A 75 5.40 -21.04 -7.22
N ILE A 76 4.13 -21.38 -7.44
CA ILE A 76 3.65 -22.59 -8.11
C ILE A 76 2.56 -22.17 -9.10
N SER A 77 2.55 -22.77 -10.29
CA SER A 77 1.50 -22.53 -11.29
C SER A 77 0.22 -23.26 -10.89
N SER A 78 -0.85 -22.51 -10.63
CA SER A 78 -2.17 -23.07 -10.27
C SER A 78 -2.71 -24.03 -11.34
N GLU A 79 -2.54 -23.69 -12.62
CA GLU A 79 -2.92 -24.53 -13.78
C GLU A 79 -2.31 -25.94 -13.75
N LYS A 80 -1.13 -26.11 -13.14
CA LYS A 80 -0.45 -27.40 -13.07
C LYS A 80 -0.90 -28.28 -11.90
N ILE A 81 -1.53 -27.69 -10.87
CA ILE A 81 -1.79 -28.37 -9.59
C ILE A 81 -3.27 -28.46 -9.25
N SER A 82 -4.13 -27.69 -9.92
CA SER A 82 -5.54 -27.50 -9.57
C SER A 82 -6.45 -27.82 -10.76
N SER A 83 -7.63 -28.39 -10.49
CA SER A 83 -8.61 -28.70 -11.53
C SER A 83 -9.41 -27.48 -11.99
N THR A 84 -9.43 -26.43 -11.18
CA THR A 84 -10.07 -25.14 -11.50
C THR A 84 -9.08 -24.09 -12.02
N GLU A 85 -7.79 -24.44 -12.08
CA GLU A 85 -6.68 -23.55 -12.41
C GLU A 85 -6.50 -22.38 -11.41
N GLY A 86 -7.05 -22.51 -10.21
CA GLY A 86 -6.94 -21.56 -9.09
C GLY A 86 -6.86 -22.27 -7.74
N VAL A 87 -6.10 -21.71 -6.81
CA VAL A 87 -5.95 -22.27 -5.46
C VAL A 87 -6.01 -21.18 -4.39
N ARG A 88 -6.63 -21.52 -3.26
CA ARG A 88 -6.82 -20.60 -2.12
C ARG A 88 -6.51 -21.28 -0.80
N ASP A 89 -6.43 -20.45 0.24
CA ASP A 89 -6.35 -20.86 1.65
C ASP A 89 -5.22 -21.87 1.91
N PRO A 90 -3.97 -21.60 1.46
CA PRO A 90 -2.91 -22.57 1.57
C PRO A 90 -2.45 -22.75 3.02
N HIS A 91 -2.41 -24.00 3.47
CA HIS A 91 -1.82 -24.39 4.75
C HIS A 91 -0.59 -25.24 4.54
N ILE A 92 0.51 -24.92 5.22
CA ILE A 92 1.80 -25.60 5.11
C ILE A 92 2.25 -26.16 6.46
N LEU A 93 2.75 -27.39 6.45
CA LEU A 93 3.21 -28.12 7.63
C LEU A 93 4.58 -28.77 7.36
N ARG A 94 5.47 -28.73 8.34
CA ARG A 94 6.66 -29.58 8.38
C ARG A 94 6.30 -30.94 8.97
N GLY A 95 6.68 -32.00 8.26
CA GLY A 95 6.50 -33.37 8.73
C GLY A 95 7.35 -33.69 9.96
N GLU A 96 6.90 -34.69 10.73
CA GLU A 96 7.61 -35.16 11.94
C GLU A 96 8.99 -35.77 11.62
N ASP A 97 9.26 -36.13 10.37
CA ASP A 97 10.59 -36.56 9.93
C ASP A 97 11.60 -35.40 9.82
N GLY A 98 11.12 -34.15 9.98
CA GLY A 98 11.89 -32.92 9.96
C GLY A 98 12.36 -32.45 8.58
N LYS A 99 12.10 -33.22 7.52
CA LYS A 99 12.63 -32.98 6.17
C LYS A 99 11.55 -32.86 5.09
N THR A 100 10.39 -33.49 5.28
CA THR A 100 9.27 -33.40 4.34
C THR A 100 8.35 -32.24 4.74
N PHE A 101 7.79 -31.58 3.73
CA PHE A 101 6.82 -30.51 3.86
C PHE A 101 5.55 -30.91 3.13
N TYR A 102 4.42 -30.66 3.78
CA TYR A 102 3.10 -30.91 3.24
C TYR A 102 2.38 -29.58 3.11
N MET A 103 1.66 -29.40 2.01
CA MET A 103 0.77 -28.26 1.84
C MET A 103 -0.59 -28.75 1.36
N VAL A 104 -1.65 -28.08 1.79
CA VAL A 104 -2.99 -28.29 1.26
C VAL A 104 -3.58 -26.94 0.89
N ALA A 105 -4.46 -26.93 -0.11
CA ALA A 105 -5.14 -25.72 -0.57
C ALA A 105 -6.54 -26.07 -1.12
N THR A 106 -7.46 -25.11 -1.05
CA THR A 106 -8.76 -25.21 -1.72
C THR A 106 -8.58 -25.07 -3.24
N ASP A 107 -9.14 -26.00 -4.02
CA ASP A 107 -9.07 -26.01 -5.49
C ASP A 107 -10.20 -25.17 -6.11
N MET A 108 -10.04 -23.85 -6.21
CA MET A 108 -11.15 -22.95 -6.52
C MET A 108 -10.73 -21.68 -7.28
N VAL A 109 -11.66 -21.20 -8.10
CA VAL A 109 -11.70 -19.81 -8.59
C VAL A 109 -12.98 -19.13 -8.11
N SER A 110 -12.90 -18.17 -7.19
CA SER A 110 -14.09 -17.58 -6.55
C SER A 110 -14.95 -16.74 -7.50
N ALA A 111 -14.36 -16.23 -8.60
CA ALA A 111 -15.11 -15.58 -9.67
C ALA A 111 -16.16 -16.50 -10.32
N ASN A 112 -16.02 -17.83 -10.20
CA ASN A 112 -17.01 -18.81 -10.67
C ASN A 112 -18.15 -19.04 -9.65
N GLY A 113 -18.17 -18.30 -8.54
CA GLY A 113 -19.14 -18.42 -7.45
C GLY A 113 -18.56 -19.12 -6.22
N TRP A 114 -19.16 -18.86 -5.06
CA TRP A 114 -18.68 -19.38 -3.76
C TRP A 114 -18.92 -20.88 -3.58
N ASP A 115 -19.87 -21.45 -4.31
CA ASP A 115 -20.12 -22.89 -4.32
C ASP A 115 -19.51 -23.54 -5.58
N SER A 116 -18.35 -23.08 -6.06
CA SER A 116 -17.71 -23.59 -7.29
C SER A 116 -16.76 -24.78 -7.05
N ASN A 117 -16.50 -25.17 -5.80
CA ASN A 117 -15.46 -26.11 -5.44
C ASN A 117 -16.00 -27.42 -4.82
N ARG A 118 -15.34 -28.56 -5.07
CA ARG A 118 -15.57 -29.85 -4.36
C ARG A 118 -14.28 -30.58 -4.03
N ALA A 119 -13.14 -29.91 -4.20
CA ALA A 119 -11.84 -30.55 -4.19
C ALA A 119 -10.80 -29.77 -3.38
N MET A 120 -9.77 -30.46 -2.96
CA MET A 120 -8.57 -29.86 -2.39
C MET A 120 -7.35 -30.35 -3.15
N VAL A 121 -6.31 -29.52 -3.17
CA VAL A 121 -4.99 -29.88 -3.66
C VAL A 121 -4.14 -30.31 -2.47
N LEU A 122 -3.51 -31.47 -2.56
CA LEU A 122 -2.46 -31.93 -1.65
C LEU A 122 -1.11 -31.75 -2.33
N LEU A 123 -0.14 -31.18 -1.64
CA LEU A 123 1.22 -31.01 -2.13
C LEU A 123 2.24 -31.55 -1.14
N LYS A 124 3.35 -32.05 -1.68
CA LYS A 124 4.48 -32.59 -0.92
C LYS A 124 5.80 -32.09 -1.50
N SER A 125 6.73 -31.74 -0.63
CA SER A 125 8.09 -31.29 -0.99
C SER A 125 9.11 -31.76 0.04
N ASN A 126 10.38 -31.85 -0.36
CA ASN A 126 11.51 -32.03 0.57
C ASN A 126 12.39 -30.79 0.67
N ASP A 127 12.07 -29.74 -0.07
CA ASP A 127 12.93 -28.56 -0.20
C ASP A 127 12.20 -27.21 -0.23
N LEU A 128 10.87 -27.20 -0.15
CA LEU A 128 9.99 -26.03 -0.26
C LEU A 128 9.95 -25.37 -1.65
N ILE A 129 10.69 -25.89 -2.63
CA ILE A 129 10.77 -25.33 -3.99
C ILE A 129 10.03 -26.23 -4.97
N HIS A 130 10.38 -27.51 -4.98
CA HIS A 130 9.83 -28.49 -5.89
C HIS A 130 8.71 -29.24 -5.19
N TRP A 131 7.53 -29.21 -5.79
CA TRP A 131 6.30 -29.77 -5.23
C TRP A 131 5.74 -30.83 -6.16
N THR A 132 5.39 -31.98 -5.61
CA THR A 132 4.45 -32.92 -6.24
C THR A 132 3.04 -32.60 -5.76
N SER A 133 2.04 -32.72 -6.62
CA SER A 133 0.65 -32.43 -6.28
C SER A 133 -0.29 -33.58 -6.61
N ALA A 134 -1.39 -33.67 -5.87
CA ALA A 134 -2.54 -34.52 -6.15
C ALA A 134 -3.83 -33.75 -5.83
N ILE A 135 -4.92 -34.10 -6.50
CA ILE A 135 -6.23 -33.49 -6.30
C ILE A 135 -7.17 -34.52 -5.71
N VAL A 136 -7.79 -34.19 -4.58
CA VAL A 136 -8.81 -35.03 -3.95
C VAL A 136 -10.16 -34.33 -4.09
N ASN A 137 -11.00 -34.84 -4.98
CA ASN A 137 -12.40 -34.38 -5.11
C ASN A 137 -13.28 -35.20 -4.18
N ILE A 138 -13.77 -34.58 -3.09
CA ILE A 138 -14.51 -35.27 -2.03
C ILE A 138 -15.81 -35.89 -2.56
N GLN A 139 -16.54 -35.15 -3.39
CA GLN A 139 -17.81 -35.60 -3.96
C GLN A 139 -17.63 -36.85 -4.83
N LYS A 140 -16.54 -36.94 -5.58
CA LYS A 140 -16.24 -38.12 -6.42
C LYS A 140 -15.63 -39.27 -5.62
N ARG A 141 -14.82 -38.95 -4.60
CA ARG A 141 -13.99 -39.93 -3.89
C ARG A 141 -14.78 -40.75 -2.86
N PHE A 142 -15.81 -40.16 -2.26
CA PHE A 142 -16.59 -40.78 -1.18
C PHE A 142 -18.10 -40.67 -1.45
N PRO A 143 -18.88 -41.75 -1.20
CA PRO A 143 -20.32 -41.73 -1.38
C PRO A 143 -21.02 -40.77 -0.39
N ASN A 144 -22.31 -40.48 -0.62
CA ASN A 144 -23.14 -39.61 0.24
C ASN A 144 -22.72 -38.13 0.26
N ASN A 145 -22.18 -37.64 -0.85
CA ASN A 145 -21.76 -36.24 -1.04
C ASN A 145 -22.45 -35.59 -2.26
N GLU A 146 -23.59 -36.12 -2.69
CA GLU A 146 -24.31 -35.69 -3.89
C GLU A 146 -24.75 -34.22 -3.79
N ASN A 147 -25.09 -33.76 -2.59
CA ASN A 147 -25.47 -32.37 -2.28
C ASN A 147 -24.31 -31.51 -1.72
N LEU A 148 -23.06 -31.96 -1.82
CA LEU A 148 -21.88 -31.20 -1.39
C LEU A 148 -21.70 -29.94 -2.26
N LEU A 149 -21.71 -28.78 -1.61
CA LEU A 149 -21.60 -27.47 -2.26
C LEU A 149 -20.17 -26.93 -2.29
N ARG A 150 -19.39 -27.15 -1.22
CA ARG A 150 -18.01 -26.61 -1.10
C ARG A 150 -17.11 -27.37 -0.13
N VAL A 151 -15.80 -27.32 -0.41
CA VAL A 151 -14.68 -27.87 0.39
C VAL A 151 -13.66 -26.76 0.62
N TRP A 152 -13.68 -26.16 1.82
CA TRP A 152 -12.96 -24.91 2.07
C TRP A 152 -11.88 -25.03 3.14
N ALA A 153 -10.80 -24.27 2.91
CA ALA A 153 -9.69 -24.05 3.83
C ALA A 153 -9.15 -25.34 4.47
N PRO A 154 -8.65 -26.30 3.66
CA PRO A 154 -8.01 -27.47 4.22
C PRO A 154 -6.73 -27.09 4.95
N GLN A 155 -6.47 -27.79 6.05
CA GLN A 155 -5.27 -27.68 6.86
C GLN A 155 -4.78 -29.05 7.29
N THR A 156 -3.55 -29.11 7.82
CA THR A 156 -2.86 -30.36 8.14
C THR A 156 -2.25 -30.34 9.53
N ILE A 157 -2.35 -31.45 10.26
CA ILE A 157 -1.68 -31.64 11.55
C ILE A 157 -1.27 -33.11 11.70
N TYR A 158 -0.16 -33.38 12.38
CA TYR A 158 0.25 -34.75 12.67
C TYR A 158 -0.45 -35.29 13.92
N ASP A 159 -1.15 -36.43 13.78
CA ASP A 159 -1.71 -37.17 14.91
C ASP A 159 -0.65 -38.15 15.46
N LYS A 160 -0.15 -37.87 16.67
CA LYS A 160 0.84 -38.71 17.35
C LYS A 160 0.31 -40.06 17.81
N THR A 161 -1.00 -40.18 18.02
CA THR A 161 -1.67 -41.43 18.41
C THR A 161 -1.84 -42.33 17.20
N ALA A 162 -2.41 -41.79 16.11
CA ALA A 162 -2.62 -42.53 14.88
C ALA A 162 -1.33 -42.72 14.06
N LYS A 163 -0.29 -41.92 14.35
CA LYS A 163 0.98 -41.82 13.61
C LYS A 163 0.79 -41.46 12.14
N LYS A 164 -0.17 -40.59 11.86
CA LYS A 164 -0.59 -40.19 10.50
C LYS A 164 -0.81 -38.69 10.42
N TYR A 165 -0.75 -38.15 9.22
CA TYR A 165 -1.17 -36.77 8.96
C TYR A 165 -2.69 -36.71 8.80
N MET A 166 -3.32 -35.90 9.63
CA MET A 166 -4.73 -35.57 9.55
C MET A 166 -4.90 -34.32 8.69
N VAL A 167 -5.78 -34.40 7.69
CA VAL A 167 -6.26 -33.24 6.93
C VAL A 167 -7.64 -32.87 7.50
N TYR A 168 -7.88 -31.60 7.75
CA TYR A 168 -9.17 -31.09 8.23
C TYR A 168 -9.58 -29.85 7.46
N TRP A 169 -10.87 -29.68 7.20
CA TRP A 169 -11.41 -28.65 6.30
C TRP A 169 -12.91 -28.44 6.57
N SER A 170 -13.50 -27.44 5.92
CA SER A 170 -14.92 -27.11 6.08
C SER A 170 -15.74 -27.61 4.90
N MET A 171 -16.93 -28.16 5.16
CA MET A 171 -17.85 -28.59 4.11
C MET A 171 -19.27 -28.08 4.35
N LYS A 172 -19.98 -27.82 3.24
CA LYS A 172 -21.41 -27.48 3.23
C LYS A 172 -22.19 -28.45 2.36
N HIS A 173 -23.28 -28.99 2.89
CA HIS A 173 -24.19 -29.87 2.17
C HIS A 173 -25.58 -29.23 2.10
N GLY A 174 -26.04 -28.88 0.89
CA GLY A 174 -27.33 -28.19 0.69
C GLY A 174 -27.51 -26.97 1.60
N ASN A 175 -28.61 -26.94 2.35
CA ASN A 175 -28.96 -25.83 3.25
C ASN A 175 -28.34 -25.93 4.65
N GLU A 176 -27.60 -27.00 4.96
CA GLU A 176 -26.94 -27.14 6.25
C GLU A 176 -25.84 -26.09 6.43
N PRO A 177 -25.55 -25.66 7.67
CA PRO A 177 -24.42 -24.80 7.97
C PRO A 177 -23.10 -25.50 7.62
N ASP A 178 -22.07 -24.71 7.31
CA ASP A 178 -20.73 -25.24 7.11
C ASP A 178 -20.20 -25.85 8.41
N LYS A 179 -19.61 -27.05 8.32
CA LYS A 179 -19.08 -27.81 9.45
C LYS A 179 -17.65 -28.24 9.15
N ILE A 180 -16.83 -28.38 10.19
CA ILE A 180 -15.44 -28.82 10.07
C ILE A 180 -15.39 -30.35 10.11
N TYR A 181 -14.73 -30.94 9.14
CA TYR A 181 -14.49 -32.38 8.99
C TYR A 181 -12.99 -32.68 9.00
N TYR A 182 -12.64 -33.95 9.18
CA TYR A 182 -11.29 -34.45 9.05
C TYR A 182 -11.23 -35.84 8.40
N ALA A 183 -10.08 -36.16 7.81
CA ALA A 183 -9.71 -37.49 7.36
C ALA A 183 -8.18 -37.67 7.47
N TYR A 184 -7.69 -38.91 7.43
CA TYR A 184 -6.26 -39.18 7.37
C TYR A 184 -5.78 -39.23 5.92
N ALA A 185 -4.66 -38.58 5.65
CA ALA A 185 -3.96 -38.73 4.38
C ALA A 185 -3.25 -40.09 4.30
N ASN A 186 -3.11 -40.62 3.09
CA ASN A 186 -2.29 -41.80 2.84
C ASN A 186 -0.79 -41.48 3.01
N ALA A 187 0.05 -42.51 3.11
CA ALA A 187 1.49 -42.37 3.35
C ALA A 187 2.20 -41.50 2.28
N ASP A 188 1.76 -41.58 1.03
CA ASP A 188 2.33 -40.80 -0.07
C ASP A 188 1.90 -39.33 -0.07
N PHE A 189 0.84 -39.01 0.68
CA PHE A 189 0.19 -37.71 0.73
C PHE A 189 -0.42 -37.29 -0.62
N THR A 190 -1.10 -38.24 -1.26
CA THR A 190 -1.73 -38.10 -2.57
C THR A 190 -3.25 -38.34 -2.55
N ASP A 191 -3.78 -38.94 -1.48
CA ASP A 191 -5.20 -39.21 -1.29
C ASP A 191 -5.56 -39.30 0.21
N LEU A 192 -6.85 -39.45 0.53
CA LEU A 192 -7.36 -39.69 1.88
C LEU A 192 -7.71 -41.17 2.08
N GLU A 193 -7.27 -41.75 3.20
CA GLU A 193 -7.49 -43.17 3.54
C GLU A 193 -8.90 -43.46 4.04
N THR A 194 -9.57 -42.45 4.61
CA THR A 194 -10.88 -42.62 5.27
C THR A 194 -11.87 -41.58 4.78
N ALA A 195 -13.15 -41.96 4.74
CA ALA A 195 -14.23 -41.00 4.52
C ALA A 195 -14.19 -39.89 5.59
N PRO A 196 -14.54 -38.64 5.23
CA PRO A 196 -14.49 -37.51 6.16
C PRO A 196 -15.43 -37.72 7.35
N LYS A 197 -14.96 -37.39 8.55
CA LYS A 197 -15.75 -37.40 9.79
C LYS A 197 -15.87 -35.99 10.33
N GLN A 198 -17.03 -35.62 10.86
CA GLN A 198 -17.20 -34.31 11.48
C GLN A 198 -16.30 -34.19 12.71
N LEU A 199 -15.50 -33.14 12.77
CA LEU A 199 -14.51 -32.89 13.81
C LEU A 199 -15.09 -32.14 15.01
N PHE A 200 -15.86 -31.09 14.72
CA PHE A 200 -16.44 -30.21 15.72
C PHE A 200 -17.95 -30.13 15.59
N PHE A 201 -18.63 -30.32 16.72
CA PHE A 201 -20.08 -30.21 16.84
C PHE A 201 -20.41 -28.92 17.58
N SER A 202 -20.72 -27.87 16.82
CA SER A 202 -21.09 -26.57 17.39
C SER A 202 -22.36 -26.70 18.25
N PRO A 203 -22.36 -26.25 19.52
CA PRO A 203 -23.55 -26.32 20.38
C PRO A 203 -24.77 -25.57 19.82
N THR A 204 -24.55 -24.60 18.94
CA THR A 204 -25.62 -23.81 18.31
C THR A 204 -26.00 -24.30 16.91
N ASN A 205 -25.33 -25.35 16.42
CA ASN A 205 -25.36 -25.74 15.01
C ASN A 205 -25.07 -24.56 14.05
N GLY A 206 -24.28 -23.57 14.47
CA GLY A 206 -23.87 -22.45 13.63
C GLY A 206 -22.74 -22.83 12.67
N SER A 207 -22.61 -22.06 11.57
CA SER A 207 -21.52 -22.23 10.59
C SER A 207 -20.14 -22.07 11.25
N CYS A 208 -19.26 -23.03 10.99
CA CYS A 208 -17.88 -23.04 11.46
C CYS A 208 -16.96 -23.37 10.29
N ILE A 209 -16.11 -22.42 9.89
CA ILE A 209 -15.16 -22.58 8.79
C ILE A 209 -13.74 -22.14 9.17
N ASP A 210 -12.79 -22.27 8.25
CA ASP A 210 -11.39 -21.82 8.39
C ASP A 210 -10.75 -22.31 9.70
N GLY A 211 -10.84 -23.62 9.94
CA GLY A 211 -10.31 -24.22 11.15
C GLY A 211 -8.79 -24.16 11.20
N ASP A 212 -8.20 -23.87 12.35
CA ASP A 212 -6.76 -23.94 12.64
C ASP A 212 -6.50 -24.58 14.01
N ILE A 213 -5.71 -25.66 14.07
CA ILE A 213 -5.49 -26.45 15.28
C ILE A 213 -4.07 -26.27 15.77
N ILE A 214 -3.92 -25.78 17.00
CA ILE A 214 -2.63 -25.71 17.68
C ILE A 214 -2.64 -26.52 18.99
N TYR A 215 -1.61 -27.36 19.14
CA TYR A 215 -1.37 -28.11 20.38
C TYR A 215 -0.57 -27.25 21.37
N ASN A 216 -1.12 -27.05 22.57
CA ASN A 216 -0.47 -26.31 23.65
C ASN A 216 -0.84 -26.92 25.01
N LYS A 217 0.18 -27.22 25.84
CA LYS A 217 0.03 -27.68 27.24
C LYS A 217 -0.99 -28.82 27.42
N GLY A 218 -0.89 -29.87 26.59
CA GLY A 218 -1.77 -31.04 26.69
C GLY A 218 -3.12 -30.90 25.98
N LYS A 219 -3.41 -29.75 25.36
CA LYS A 219 -4.71 -29.46 24.74
C LYS A 219 -4.57 -29.06 23.28
N TYR A 220 -5.54 -29.46 22.47
CA TYR A 220 -5.75 -29.00 21.11
C TYR A 220 -6.71 -27.81 21.14
N ASN A 221 -6.29 -26.68 20.58
CA ASN A 221 -7.09 -25.47 20.44
C ASN A 221 -7.45 -25.34 18.96
N LEU A 222 -8.72 -25.59 18.62
CA LEU A 222 -9.28 -25.37 17.29
C LEU A 222 -9.82 -23.94 17.23
N PHE A 223 -9.12 -23.05 16.56
CA PHE A 223 -9.62 -21.74 16.15
C PHE A 223 -10.46 -21.91 14.90
N PHE A 224 -11.53 -21.13 14.76
CA PHE A 224 -12.41 -21.19 13.59
C PHE A 224 -13.18 -19.89 13.42
N LYS A 225 -13.56 -19.60 12.18
CA LYS A 225 -14.46 -18.52 11.80
C LYS A 225 -15.91 -18.96 11.96
N THR A 226 -16.75 -18.08 12.51
CA THR A 226 -18.21 -18.21 12.47
C THR A 226 -18.80 -17.43 11.30
N GLU A 227 -19.90 -17.91 10.71
CA GLU A 227 -20.68 -17.14 9.71
C GLU A 227 -22.15 -16.96 10.12
N GLY A 228 -22.75 -15.86 9.66
CA GLY A 228 -24.16 -15.51 9.87
C GLY A 228 -24.34 -14.55 11.03
N ASN A 229 -24.33 -15.06 12.26
CA ASN A 229 -24.45 -14.24 13.48
C ASN A 229 -23.08 -14.02 14.13
N GLY A 230 -22.46 -12.90 13.76
CA GLY A 230 -21.11 -12.51 14.16
C GLY A 230 -20.05 -13.21 13.31
N ASN A 231 -19.42 -12.48 12.40
CA ASN A 231 -18.42 -13.01 11.47
C ASN A 231 -17.01 -12.83 12.07
N GLY A 232 -16.66 -13.69 13.02
CA GLY A 232 -15.47 -13.53 13.85
C GLY A 232 -14.78 -14.85 14.17
N ILE A 233 -13.67 -14.77 14.92
CA ILE A 233 -12.88 -15.94 15.31
C ILE A 233 -13.25 -16.37 16.73
N LYS A 234 -13.68 -17.62 16.88
CA LYS A 234 -13.84 -18.30 18.19
C LYS A 234 -12.87 -19.47 18.27
N LYS A 235 -12.84 -20.13 19.43
CA LYS A 235 -12.12 -21.40 19.57
C LYS A 235 -12.90 -22.46 20.32
N ALA A 236 -12.57 -23.72 20.06
CA ALA A 236 -12.96 -24.86 20.86
C ALA A 236 -11.71 -25.62 21.33
N VAL A 237 -11.80 -26.27 22.50
CA VAL A 237 -10.64 -26.90 23.13
C VAL A 237 -10.93 -28.36 23.47
N SER A 238 -9.99 -29.25 23.17
CA SER A 238 -10.07 -30.67 23.52
C SER A 238 -8.74 -31.20 24.08
N ASN A 239 -8.81 -32.30 24.84
CA ASN A 239 -7.64 -33.10 25.21
C ASN A 239 -7.26 -34.13 24.12
N LYS A 240 -8.14 -34.35 23.13
CA LYS A 240 -7.95 -35.30 22.02
C LYS A 240 -8.07 -34.57 20.69
N LEU A 241 -7.27 -34.96 19.71
CA LEU A 241 -7.22 -34.27 18.42
C LEU A 241 -8.53 -34.37 17.63
N THR A 242 -9.21 -35.50 17.70
CA THR A 242 -10.32 -35.85 16.80
C THR A 242 -11.71 -35.78 17.41
N GLU A 243 -11.83 -35.48 18.70
CA GLU A 243 -13.12 -35.52 19.42
C GLU A 243 -13.09 -34.66 20.69
N GLY A 244 -14.26 -34.39 21.29
CA GLY A 244 -14.37 -33.79 22.61
C GLY A 244 -14.07 -32.28 22.68
N TYR A 245 -14.14 -31.57 21.56
CA TYR A 245 -13.97 -30.12 21.52
C TYR A 245 -15.10 -29.39 22.23
N VAL A 246 -14.74 -28.59 23.24
CA VAL A 246 -15.66 -27.75 24.00
C VAL A 246 -15.50 -26.29 23.58
N LEU A 247 -16.60 -25.68 23.12
CA LEU A 247 -16.64 -24.28 22.70
C LEU A 247 -16.21 -23.35 23.84
N GLN A 248 -15.31 -22.41 23.52
CA GLN A 248 -15.02 -21.25 24.35
C GLN A 248 -15.76 -20.06 23.73
N ASP A 249 -16.93 -19.72 24.26
CA ASP A 249 -17.84 -18.77 23.63
C ASP A 249 -17.41 -17.31 23.81
N LYS A 250 -16.32 -16.95 23.14
CA LYS A 250 -15.70 -15.63 23.16
C LYS A 250 -15.07 -15.35 21.80
N TYR A 251 -15.37 -14.20 21.22
CA TYR A 251 -14.68 -13.69 20.05
C TYR A 251 -13.25 -13.25 20.42
N LEU A 252 -12.28 -13.67 19.62
CA LEU A 252 -10.85 -13.47 19.88
C LEU A 252 -10.23 -12.36 19.02
N GLN A 253 -10.89 -11.97 17.93
CA GLN A 253 -10.47 -10.83 17.12
C GLN A 253 -10.56 -9.53 17.92
N GLN A 254 -9.68 -8.57 17.62
CA GLN A 254 -9.58 -7.27 18.31
C GLN A 254 -10.20 -6.13 17.47
N THR A 255 -11.07 -6.50 16.53
CA THR A 255 -11.80 -5.62 15.64
C THR A 255 -13.29 -5.97 15.66
N LYS A 256 -14.15 -4.98 15.35
CA LYS A 256 -15.60 -5.19 15.16
C LYS A 256 -15.95 -5.60 13.72
N GLU A 257 -15.00 -5.46 12.80
CA GLU A 257 -15.15 -5.83 11.41
C GLU A 257 -15.23 -7.36 11.24
N ALA A 258 -15.80 -7.81 10.12
CA ALA A 258 -15.81 -9.23 9.78
C ALA A 258 -14.39 -9.71 9.47
N VAL A 259 -14.05 -10.91 9.94
CA VAL A 259 -12.71 -11.51 9.79
C VAL A 259 -12.78 -12.98 9.38
N GLU A 260 -11.70 -13.46 8.78
CA GLU A 260 -11.57 -14.85 8.32
C GLU A 260 -10.14 -15.38 8.32
N GLY A 261 -9.97 -16.67 8.03
CA GLY A 261 -8.66 -17.29 7.85
C GLY A 261 -7.75 -17.17 9.06
N ALA A 262 -8.20 -17.68 10.22
CA ALA A 262 -7.38 -17.69 11.42
C ALA A 262 -6.11 -18.51 11.20
N GLY A 263 -4.95 -17.91 11.49
CA GLY A 263 -3.67 -18.59 11.51
C GLY A 263 -2.96 -18.35 12.83
N VAL A 264 -2.59 -19.42 13.53
CA VAL A 264 -1.90 -19.37 14.81
C VAL A 264 -0.51 -19.99 14.68
N PHE A 265 0.51 -19.23 15.04
CA PHE A 265 1.88 -19.74 15.07
C PHE A 265 2.63 -19.26 16.31
N LYS A 266 3.65 -20.03 16.70
CA LYS A 266 4.49 -19.70 17.86
C LYS A 266 5.68 -18.85 17.45
N LEU A 267 6.01 -17.84 18.27
CA LEU A 267 7.23 -17.07 18.09
C LEU A 267 8.48 -17.91 18.46
N ASN A 268 9.51 -17.84 17.63
CA ASN A 268 10.75 -18.59 17.74
C ASN A 268 11.45 -18.05 18.98
N HIS A 269 11.94 -18.95 19.83
CA HIS A 269 12.61 -18.60 21.08
C HIS A 269 11.75 -17.79 22.06
N SER A 270 10.42 -17.83 21.93
CA SER A 270 9.46 -17.16 22.82
C SER A 270 8.40 -18.15 23.34
N ASP A 271 7.72 -17.78 24.42
CA ASP A 271 6.50 -18.45 24.92
C ASP A 271 5.22 -17.89 24.30
N GLU A 272 5.34 -16.86 23.45
CA GLU A 272 4.23 -16.16 22.81
C GLU A 272 3.80 -16.80 21.49
N TYR A 273 2.53 -16.60 21.18
CA TYR A 273 1.85 -17.02 19.97
C TYR A 273 1.27 -15.79 19.28
N ILE A 274 1.30 -15.82 17.94
CA ILE A 274 0.56 -14.89 17.11
C ILE A 274 -0.74 -15.55 16.67
N LEU A 275 -1.85 -14.81 16.78
CA LEU A 275 -3.07 -15.06 16.03
C LEU A 275 -3.19 -13.95 14.99
N MET A 276 -3.19 -14.37 13.72
CA MET A 276 -3.38 -13.50 12.57
C MET A 276 -4.67 -13.86 11.82
N TYR A 277 -5.32 -12.88 11.21
CA TYR A 277 -6.56 -13.08 10.43
C TYR A 277 -6.77 -11.98 9.37
N ASP A 278 -7.49 -12.34 8.31
CA ASP A 278 -7.87 -11.46 7.21
C ASP A 278 -9.10 -10.63 7.59
N VAL A 279 -8.98 -9.30 7.58
CA VAL A 279 -10.12 -8.38 7.69
C VAL A 279 -10.64 -8.13 6.26
N TYR A 280 -11.19 -9.19 5.67
CA TYR A 280 -11.35 -9.35 4.22
C TYR A 280 -12.16 -8.26 3.52
N MET A 281 -13.11 -7.61 4.22
CA MET A 281 -13.88 -6.48 3.66
C MET A 281 -13.11 -5.17 3.63
N LYS A 282 -11.96 -5.10 4.30
CA LYS A 282 -11.12 -3.90 4.43
C LYS A 282 -9.76 -4.06 3.74
N GLY A 283 -9.47 -5.22 3.14
CA GLY A 283 -8.22 -5.47 2.44
C GLY A 283 -6.97 -5.36 3.32
N ARG A 284 -7.09 -5.68 4.62
CA ARG A 284 -5.98 -5.63 5.58
C ARG A 284 -5.92 -6.91 6.40
N TYR A 285 -4.72 -7.27 6.83
CA TYR A 285 -4.49 -8.30 7.84
C TYR A 285 -4.37 -7.68 9.23
N GLN A 286 -4.71 -8.43 10.27
CA GLN A 286 -4.48 -8.03 11.66
C GLN A 286 -3.66 -9.09 12.39
N PHE A 287 -2.65 -8.65 13.13
CA PHE A 287 -1.78 -9.49 13.94
C PHE A 287 -2.01 -9.19 15.41
N THR A 288 -2.14 -10.25 16.20
CA THR A 288 -2.30 -10.17 17.64
C THR A 288 -1.39 -11.15 18.35
N LYS A 289 -0.93 -10.83 19.57
CA LYS A 289 -0.06 -11.71 20.36
C LYS A 289 -0.73 -12.19 21.64
N SER A 290 -0.38 -13.40 22.08
CA SER A 290 -0.89 -14.05 23.30
C SER A 290 0.10 -15.05 23.89
N LYS A 291 0.07 -15.24 25.21
CA LYS A 291 0.79 -16.33 25.93
C LYS A 291 -0.10 -17.52 26.29
N ASP A 292 -1.42 -17.30 26.30
CA ASP A 292 -2.42 -18.24 26.83
C ASP A 292 -3.45 -18.69 25.76
N LEU A 293 -3.29 -18.22 24.52
CA LEU A 293 -4.18 -18.47 23.39
C LEU A 293 -5.63 -18.01 23.63
N SER A 294 -5.86 -17.11 24.59
CA SER A 294 -7.21 -16.73 25.08
C SER A 294 -7.36 -15.20 25.25
N SER A 295 -6.25 -14.54 25.52
CA SER A 295 -6.12 -13.09 25.69
C SER A 295 -5.14 -12.57 24.65
N PHE A 296 -5.62 -11.74 23.72
CA PHE A 296 -4.86 -11.27 22.56
C PHE A 296 -4.71 -9.75 22.57
N THR A 297 -3.52 -9.26 22.22
CA THR A 297 -3.22 -7.82 22.10
C THR A 297 -2.78 -7.50 20.68
N ILE A 298 -3.28 -6.40 20.12
CA ILE A 298 -2.93 -5.93 18.77
C ILE A 298 -1.44 -5.58 18.68
N VAL A 299 -0.77 -6.03 17.62
CA VAL A 299 0.63 -5.71 17.29
C VAL A 299 0.79 -5.17 15.87
N ASP A 300 -0.28 -4.70 15.23
CA ASP A 300 -0.28 -4.22 13.83
C ASP A 300 0.81 -3.18 13.54
N GLN A 301 1.14 -2.31 14.52
CA GLN A 301 2.16 -1.27 14.36
C GLN A 301 3.60 -1.83 14.30
N GLU A 302 3.81 -3.06 14.77
CA GLU A 302 5.09 -3.76 14.71
C GLU A 302 5.25 -4.54 13.39
N VAL A 303 4.16 -4.73 12.63
CA VAL A 303 4.12 -5.60 11.45
C VAL A 303 4.26 -4.77 10.17
N THR A 304 5.15 -5.22 9.28
CA THR A 304 5.28 -4.63 7.94
C THR A 304 5.32 -5.71 6.87
N MET A 305 4.61 -5.48 5.77
CA MET A 305 4.60 -6.35 4.59
C MET A 305 4.71 -5.48 3.34
N ASP A 306 5.42 -5.96 2.32
CA ASP A 306 5.43 -5.37 0.97
C ASP A 306 4.41 -6.02 0.02
N PHE A 307 3.40 -6.69 0.59
CA PHE A 307 2.31 -7.38 -0.08
C PHE A 307 1.04 -7.32 0.78
N HIS A 308 -0.11 -7.61 0.18
CA HIS A 308 -1.40 -7.72 0.87
C HIS A 308 -1.86 -9.17 0.82
N PRO A 309 -1.62 -9.96 1.88
CA PRO A 309 -2.04 -11.36 1.92
C PRO A 309 -3.53 -11.48 2.23
N ARG A 310 -4.07 -12.63 1.82
CA ARG A 310 -5.31 -13.21 2.31
C ARG A 310 -5.02 -14.61 2.82
N HIS A 311 -5.88 -15.06 3.74
CA HIS A 311 -5.91 -16.38 4.40
C HIS A 311 -4.72 -17.30 4.04
N GLY A 312 -3.80 -17.47 5.00
CA GLY A 312 -2.60 -18.24 4.81
C GLY A 312 -1.99 -18.73 6.13
N THR A 313 -0.84 -19.39 6.06
CA THR A 313 -0.19 -20.05 7.21
C THR A 313 1.28 -19.68 7.31
N VAL A 314 1.80 -19.58 8.55
CA VAL A 314 3.20 -19.27 8.84
C VAL A 314 3.92 -20.50 9.41
N LEU A 315 4.97 -20.94 8.71
CA LEU A 315 5.82 -22.08 9.10
C LEU A 315 7.19 -21.58 9.61
N PRO A 316 7.62 -21.97 10.83
CA PRO A 316 9.00 -21.80 11.25
C PRO A 316 10.00 -22.59 10.39
N ILE A 317 11.07 -21.91 9.96
CA ILE A 317 12.12 -22.47 9.09
C ILE A 317 13.53 -22.24 9.63
N ASN A 318 14.46 -23.12 9.27
CA ASN A 318 15.87 -23.03 9.63
C ASN A 318 16.71 -22.25 8.60
N GLN A 319 18.00 -22.03 8.90
CA GLN A 319 18.88 -21.25 8.04
C GLN A 319 19.09 -21.86 6.64
N PRO A 320 19.36 -23.18 6.48
CA PRO A 320 19.43 -23.80 5.17
C PRO A 320 18.17 -23.60 4.31
N GLU A 321 16.99 -23.73 4.90
CA GLU A 321 15.71 -23.53 4.19
C GLU A 321 15.51 -22.08 3.76
N LEU A 322 15.75 -21.12 4.66
CA LEU A 322 15.68 -19.71 4.32
C LEU A 322 16.65 -19.38 3.17
N ASN A 323 17.89 -19.85 3.25
CA ASN A 323 18.88 -19.63 2.19
C ASN A 323 18.44 -20.26 0.86
N ARG A 324 17.78 -21.42 0.89
CA ARG A 324 17.25 -22.07 -0.31
C ARG A 324 16.13 -21.26 -0.96
N LEU A 325 15.18 -20.78 -0.16
CA LEU A 325 14.08 -19.91 -0.60
C LEU A 325 14.60 -18.59 -1.18
N LEU A 326 15.54 -17.93 -0.49
CA LEU A 326 16.16 -16.70 -0.97
C LEU A 326 16.94 -16.92 -2.27
N LYS A 327 17.71 -18.02 -2.35
CA LYS A 327 18.43 -18.39 -3.57
C LYS A 327 17.49 -18.53 -4.77
N GLN A 328 16.32 -19.14 -4.57
CA GLN A 328 15.36 -19.40 -5.63
C GLN A 328 14.58 -18.15 -6.08
N TRP A 329 14.12 -17.34 -5.12
CA TRP A 329 13.07 -16.35 -5.40
C TRP A 329 13.35 -14.92 -4.94
N TYR A 330 14.43 -14.67 -4.19
CA TYR A 330 14.80 -13.31 -3.82
C TYR A 330 15.84 -12.76 -4.79
N THR A 331 15.72 -11.50 -5.17
CA THR A 331 16.51 -10.92 -6.27
C THR A 331 17.35 -9.75 -5.79
N VAL A 332 18.48 -9.49 -6.45
CA VAL A 332 19.29 -8.28 -6.18
C VAL A 332 18.46 -7.02 -6.45
N GLU A 333 17.60 -7.11 -7.44
CA GLU A 333 16.65 -6.08 -7.84
C GLU A 333 15.67 -5.76 -6.70
N SER A 334 15.18 -6.76 -5.94
CA SER A 334 14.34 -6.55 -4.74
C SER A 334 15.06 -5.77 -3.63
N VAL A 335 16.36 -6.02 -3.44
CA VAL A 335 17.20 -5.31 -2.46
C VAL A 335 17.37 -3.85 -2.88
N LEU A 336 17.76 -3.61 -4.13
CA LEU A 336 18.11 -2.29 -4.64
C LEU A 336 16.90 -1.37 -4.85
N GLN A 337 15.70 -1.93 -4.98
CA GLN A 337 14.46 -1.17 -5.10
C GLN A 337 13.85 -0.78 -3.76
N THR A 338 14.40 -1.18 -2.61
CA THR A 338 13.80 -0.86 -1.31
C THR A 338 14.82 -0.32 -0.31
N THR A 339 14.49 0.78 0.36
CA THR A 339 15.40 1.51 1.26
C THR A 339 14.69 1.99 2.53
N LYS A 340 15.44 2.18 3.61
CA LYS A 340 14.99 2.84 4.85
C LYS A 340 15.24 4.35 4.86
N ASN A 341 16.05 4.86 3.92
CA ASN A 341 16.41 6.27 3.89
C ASN A 341 15.26 7.11 3.34
N LYS A 342 14.61 7.87 4.24
CA LYS A 342 13.46 8.72 3.92
C LYS A 342 13.78 9.88 2.97
N ALA A 343 15.05 10.22 2.75
CA ALA A 343 15.44 11.23 1.76
C ALA A 343 15.26 10.72 0.32
N ILE A 344 15.27 9.39 0.10
CA ILE A 344 15.04 8.79 -1.21
C ILE A 344 13.55 8.84 -1.54
N ASN A 345 13.22 9.29 -2.75
CA ASN A 345 11.88 9.16 -3.27
C ASN A 345 11.66 7.73 -3.79
N GLN A 346 11.12 6.88 -2.92
CA GLN A 346 10.95 5.44 -3.08
C GLN A 346 10.18 5.04 -4.36
N ASN A 347 9.14 5.78 -4.73
CA ASN A 347 8.35 5.49 -5.94
C ASN A 347 9.16 5.77 -7.23
N ASN A 348 10.14 6.66 -7.15
CA ASN A 348 10.89 7.16 -8.30
C ASN A 348 12.28 6.55 -8.49
N ILE A 349 12.61 5.50 -7.74
CA ILE A 349 13.82 4.69 -7.98
C ILE A 349 13.77 4.11 -9.39
N VAL A 350 14.84 4.32 -10.17
CA VAL A 350 14.97 3.75 -11.52
C VAL A 350 16.07 2.70 -11.52
N LEU A 351 15.66 1.45 -11.73
CA LEU A 351 16.56 0.31 -11.86
C LEU A 351 16.63 -0.13 -13.32
N ASP A 352 17.84 -0.18 -13.86
CA ASP A 352 18.16 -0.79 -15.15
C ASP A 352 18.97 -2.07 -14.89
N SER A 353 18.28 -3.20 -14.85
CA SER A 353 18.89 -4.50 -14.58
C SER A 353 19.76 -5.02 -15.74
N VAL A 354 19.52 -4.54 -16.96
CA VAL A 354 20.29 -4.95 -18.15
C VAL A 354 21.68 -4.31 -18.10
N ASN A 355 21.73 -3.00 -17.84
CA ASN A 355 22.99 -2.26 -17.77
C ASN A 355 23.58 -2.17 -16.36
N GLN A 356 22.95 -2.83 -15.38
CA GLN A 356 23.34 -2.82 -13.96
C GLN A 356 23.50 -1.40 -13.39
N LYS A 357 22.53 -0.53 -13.66
CA LYS A 357 22.50 0.85 -13.17
C LYS A 357 21.31 1.06 -12.24
N LEU A 358 21.53 1.87 -11.21
CA LEU A 358 20.50 2.31 -10.28
C LEU A 358 20.56 3.82 -10.13
N TYR A 359 19.40 4.47 -10.18
CA TYR A 359 19.23 5.88 -9.90
C TYR A 359 18.32 6.06 -8.69
N LEU A 360 18.84 6.73 -7.67
CA LEU A 360 18.15 7.06 -6.44
C LEU A 360 17.87 8.57 -6.41
N PRO A 361 16.64 9.02 -6.69
CA PRO A 361 16.26 10.41 -6.51
C PRO A 361 16.17 10.75 -5.03
N VAL A 362 16.74 11.88 -4.63
CA VAL A 362 16.69 12.37 -3.24
C VAL A 362 16.19 13.81 -3.17
N ASN A 363 15.69 14.20 -2.00
CA ASN A 363 15.20 15.54 -1.72
C ASN A 363 16.32 16.59 -1.68
N GLU A 364 15.96 17.86 -1.95
CA GLU A 364 16.79 19.04 -1.67
C GLU A 364 17.42 19.00 -0.27
N GLY A 365 18.65 19.51 -0.14
CA GLY A 365 19.38 19.53 1.13
C GLY A 365 20.06 18.20 1.52
N THR A 366 19.93 17.15 0.71
CA THR A 366 20.64 15.88 0.95
C THR A 366 22.15 16.04 0.72
N ASP A 367 22.97 15.68 1.71
CA ASP A 367 24.44 15.68 1.58
C ASP A 367 24.93 14.49 0.74
N LEU A 368 25.17 14.74 -0.55
CA LEU A 368 25.67 13.73 -1.49
C LEU A 368 27.12 13.30 -1.21
N LYS A 369 27.90 14.02 -0.40
CA LYS A 369 29.28 13.65 -0.06
C LYS A 369 29.34 12.57 1.01
N ALA A 370 28.28 12.43 1.80
CA ALA A 370 28.19 11.48 2.92
C ALA A 370 26.80 10.86 3.02
N PHE A 371 26.32 10.29 1.90
CA PHE A 371 24.98 9.74 1.79
C PHE A 371 24.98 8.22 1.99
N ASP A 372 24.08 7.70 2.82
CA ASP A 372 23.87 6.26 3.00
C ASP A 372 22.56 5.82 2.32
N PRO A 373 22.60 5.01 1.26
CA PRO A 373 21.38 4.52 0.62
C PRO A 373 20.47 3.68 1.51
N GLN A 374 20.98 3.07 2.60
CA GLN A 374 20.23 2.24 3.55
C GLN A 374 19.30 1.21 2.89
N PHE A 375 19.80 0.46 1.90
CA PHE A 375 19.03 -0.61 1.26
C PHE A 375 18.50 -1.61 2.30
N ASN A 376 17.28 -2.11 2.08
CA ASN A 376 16.68 -3.10 2.98
C ASN A 376 17.38 -4.45 2.82
N THR A 377 18.37 -4.68 3.68
CA THR A 377 18.99 -5.99 3.84
C THR A 377 18.38 -6.71 5.03
N PHE A 378 18.18 -8.02 4.92
CA PHE A 378 17.80 -8.90 6.01
C PHE A 378 18.54 -10.24 5.88
N ASN A 379 18.55 -11.04 6.94
CA ASN A 379 19.31 -12.29 6.98
C ASN A 379 20.81 -12.03 6.64
N GLN A 380 21.44 -12.89 5.85
CA GLN A 380 22.84 -12.80 5.43
C GLN A 380 23.01 -12.03 4.10
N ILE A 381 22.01 -11.23 3.69
CA ILE A 381 22.11 -10.37 2.51
C ILE A 381 22.95 -9.15 2.86
N ILE A 382 23.96 -8.85 2.05
CA ILE A 382 24.90 -7.75 2.29
C ILE A 382 25.05 -6.85 1.07
N THR A 383 25.27 -5.55 1.33
CA THR A 383 25.64 -4.54 0.33
C THR A 383 27.03 -4.01 0.65
N MET A 384 27.88 -3.87 -0.37
CA MET A 384 29.27 -3.42 -0.22
C MET A 384 29.69 -2.46 -1.36
N PRO A 385 30.26 -1.28 -1.07
CA PRO A 385 30.42 -0.71 0.27
C PRO A 385 29.05 -0.37 0.87
N GLY A 386 28.93 -0.50 2.19
CA GLY A 386 27.75 -0.06 2.95
C GLY A 386 28.04 1.23 3.72
N GLY A 387 27.02 1.85 4.31
CA GLY A 387 27.15 3.09 5.08
C GLY A 387 27.19 4.34 4.20
N LYS A 388 27.79 5.42 4.72
CA LYS A 388 27.87 6.72 4.04
C LYS A 388 28.92 6.69 2.94
N LEU A 389 28.53 7.14 1.74
CA LEU A 389 29.35 7.15 0.52
C LEU A 389 29.28 8.53 -0.16
N ASP A 390 30.30 8.85 -0.97
CA ASP A 390 30.38 10.08 -1.76
C ASP A 390 29.83 9.84 -3.18
N PHE A 391 28.60 10.31 -3.42
CA PHE A 391 27.94 10.30 -4.72
C PHE A 391 28.10 11.63 -5.47
N SER A 392 28.73 12.65 -4.86
CA SER A 392 28.90 13.97 -5.49
C SER A 392 29.85 13.93 -6.70
N LYS A 393 30.65 12.87 -6.82
CA LYS A 393 31.61 12.65 -7.93
C LYS A 393 31.08 11.70 -9.02
N GLY A 394 29.82 11.29 -8.93
CA GLY A 394 29.19 10.37 -9.87
C GLY A 394 28.84 9.01 -9.26
N PRO A 395 28.53 8.00 -10.10
CA PRO A 395 28.03 6.71 -9.64
C PRO A 395 29.04 5.92 -8.80
N VAL A 396 28.57 5.30 -7.72
CA VAL A 396 29.35 4.40 -6.85
C VAL A 396 28.97 2.94 -7.15
N LYS A 397 29.96 2.06 -7.30
CA LYS A 397 29.72 0.63 -7.50
C LYS A 397 29.32 -0.04 -6.18
N ILE A 398 28.10 -0.56 -6.11
CA ILE A 398 27.58 -1.30 -4.95
C ILE A 398 27.34 -2.76 -5.33
N LYS A 399 28.04 -3.65 -4.65
CA LYS A 399 27.92 -5.10 -4.75
C LYS A 399 26.87 -5.61 -3.78
N VAL A 400 25.89 -6.34 -4.29
CA VAL A 400 24.85 -7.02 -3.51
C VAL A 400 25.14 -8.51 -3.53
N SER A 401 25.20 -9.14 -2.35
CA SER A 401 25.38 -10.58 -2.21
C SER A 401 24.18 -11.19 -1.50
N ILE A 402 23.55 -12.16 -2.15
CA ILE A 402 22.45 -12.95 -1.60
C ILE A 402 22.97 -14.37 -1.35
N PRO A 403 22.70 -15.00 -0.19
CA PRO A 403 23.16 -16.35 0.10
C PRO A 403 22.80 -17.36 -0.99
N GLY A 404 23.78 -18.14 -1.43
CA GLY A 404 23.59 -19.16 -2.46
C GLY A 404 23.49 -18.64 -3.90
N GLN A 405 23.59 -17.32 -4.11
CA GLN A 405 23.63 -16.68 -5.43
C GLN A 405 25.00 -16.05 -5.71
N GLY A 406 25.30 -15.85 -6.99
CA GLY A 406 26.43 -15.01 -7.40
C GLY A 406 26.15 -13.54 -7.08
N ALA A 407 27.11 -12.86 -6.45
CA ALA A 407 26.97 -11.44 -6.15
C ALA A 407 26.95 -10.60 -7.44
N LYS A 408 26.09 -9.57 -7.49
CA LYS A 408 26.00 -8.63 -8.61
C LYS A 408 26.44 -7.24 -8.17
N THR A 409 27.06 -6.47 -9.07
CA THR A 409 27.49 -5.10 -8.80
C THR A 409 26.70 -4.14 -9.67
N TYR A 410 26.14 -3.09 -9.06
CA TYR A 410 25.40 -2.04 -9.75
C TYR A 410 26.14 -0.71 -9.62
N ALA A 411 26.16 0.08 -10.70
CA ALA A 411 26.56 1.48 -10.64
C ALA A 411 25.38 2.31 -10.11
N VAL A 412 25.51 2.78 -8.87
CA VAL A 412 24.46 3.51 -8.16
C VAL A 412 24.74 5.00 -8.23
N SER A 413 23.80 5.75 -8.79
CA SER A 413 23.80 7.21 -8.84
C SER A 413 22.75 7.76 -7.89
N VAL A 414 23.08 8.86 -7.22
CA VAL A 414 22.17 9.59 -6.33
C VAL A 414 22.16 11.04 -6.81
N ALA A 415 20.98 11.62 -7.00
CA ALA A 415 20.87 13.02 -7.41
C ALA A 415 19.65 13.67 -6.79
N ILE A 416 19.76 14.98 -6.57
CA ILE A 416 18.63 15.81 -6.14
C ILE A 416 17.57 15.81 -7.24
N ALA A 417 16.35 15.47 -6.88
CA ALA A 417 15.19 15.43 -7.76
C ALA A 417 13.95 15.88 -6.98
N ASN A 418 13.65 17.17 -7.02
CA ASN A 418 12.55 17.76 -6.24
C ASN A 418 11.17 17.51 -6.85
N ASN A 419 11.09 16.89 -8.05
CA ASN A 419 9.85 16.40 -8.62
C ASN A 419 9.76 14.85 -8.56
N PRO A 420 8.67 14.28 -8.01
CA PRO A 420 7.48 14.98 -7.52
C PRO A 420 7.70 15.70 -6.18
N VAL A 421 6.97 16.79 -5.96
CA VAL A 421 7.06 17.64 -4.76
C VAL A 421 6.40 17.02 -3.54
N LEU A 422 5.43 16.12 -3.76
CA LEU A 422 4.75 15.37 -2.72
C LEU A 422 5.17 13.89 -2.75
N LYS A 423 5.34 13.29 -1.57
CA LYS A 423 5.60 11.85 -1.43
C LYS A 423 4.29 11.06 -1.44
N GLY A 424 4.17 10.10 -2.33
CA GLY A 424 2.97 9.26 -2.47
C GLY A 424 2.20 9.57 -3.75
N TYR A 425 0.96 9.08 -3.83
CA TYR A 425 0.10 9.31 -4.99
C TYR A 425 -0.87 10.46 -4.71
N TYR A 426 -0.73 11.51 -5.51
CA TYR A 426 -1.55 12.71 -5.42
C TYR A 426 -1.72 13.26 -6.83
N ALA A 427 -2.89 13.85 -7.06
CA ALA A 427 -3.24 14.38 -8.35
C ALA A 427 -4.01 15.68 -8.23
N ASP A 428 -4.39 16.23 -9.38
CA ASP A 428 -5.29 17.38 -9.51
C ASP A 428 -4.94 18.52 -8.52
N PRO A 429 -3.69 19.03 -8.55
CA PRO A 429 -3.18 19.89 -7.50
C PRO A 429 -3.69 21.33 -7.63
N GLU A 430 -4.26 21.86 -6.56
CA GLU A 430 -4.52 23.30 -6.38
C GLU A 430 -3.48 23.94 -5.46
N ILE A 431 -3.07 25.19 -5.74
CA ILE A 431 -2.08 25.92 -4.92
C ILE A 431 -2.53 27.33 -4.52
N LEU A 432 -2.37 27.66 -3.24
CA LEU A 432 -2.69 28.96 -2.65
C LEU A 432 -1.49 29.55 -1.90
N TYR A 433 -1.20 30.82 -2.07
CA TYR A 433 -0.43 31.59 -1.10
C TYR A 433 -1.37 32.26 -0.09
N SER A 434 -1.22 31.95 1.20
CA SER A 434 -2.02 32.55 2.25
C SER A 434 -1.37 33.81 2.81
N ASN A 435 -2.08 34.94 2.74
CA ASN A 435 -1.62 36.19 3.37
C ASN A 435 -1.69 36.11 4.89
N LYS A 436 -2.60 35.28 5.46
CA LYS A 436 -2.70 35.09 6.91
C LYS A 436 -1.46 34.44 7.50
N THR A 437 -0.91 33.42 6.84
CA THR A 437 0.20 32.61 7.39
C THR A 437 1.53 32.85 6.70
N SER A 438 1.55 33.60 5.59
CA SER A 438 2.73 33.84 4.75
C SER A 438 3.36 32.54 4.23
N LYS A 439 2.52 31.57 3.86
CA LYS A 439 2.93 30.25 3.35
C LYS A 439 2.14 29.86 2.11
N TYR A 440 2.73 28.96 1.34
CA TYR A 440 2.07 28.24 0.26
C TYR A 440 1.36 27.00 0.81
N TYR A 441 0.21 26.68 0.22
CA TYR A 441 -0.58 25.50 0.54
C TYR A 441 -0.99 24.80 -0.74
N LEU A 442 -0.86 23.48 -0.75
CA LEU A 442 -1.15 22.61 -1.88
C LEU A 442 -2.26 21.64 -1.49
N TYR A 443 -3.27 21.54 -2.34
CA TYR A 443 -4.49 20.77 -2.11
C TYR A 443 -4.71 19.82 -3.30
N PRO A 444 -4.24 18.58 -3.20
CA PRO A 444 -4.46 17.59 -4.26
C PRO A 444 -5.68 16.70 -4.01
N THR A 445 -6.14 16.02 -5.05
CA THR A 445 -6.83 14.73 -4.93
C THR A 445 -5.92 13.72 -4.23
N SER A 446 -6.45 13.00 -3.23
CA SER A 446 -5.76 11.82 -2.67
C SER A 446 -5.87 10.65 -3.67
N ASP A 447 -4.78 10.35 -4.38
CA ASP A 447 -4.74 9.37 -5.46
C ASP A 447 -4.22 8.00 -4.98
N GLY A 448 -4.06 7.02 -5.88
CA GLY A 448 -3.60 5.67 -5.53
C GLY A 448 -4.72 4.72 -5.11
N PHE A 449 -5.97 5.13 -5.29
CA PHE A 449 -7.16 4.30 -5.08
C PHE A 449 -7.74 3.88 -6.42
N ASN A 450 -8.02 2.59 -6.61
CA ASN A 450 -8.60 2.07 -7.84
C ASN A 450 -9.82 2.89 -8.27
N ASN A 451 -9.84 3.29 -9.55
CA ASN A 451 -10.92 4.07 -10.17
C ASN A 451 -11.23 5.38 -9.41
N TRP A 452 -10.20 6.05 -8.88
CA TRP A 452 -10.32 7.31 -8.14
C TRP A 452 -11.33 7.22 -6.97
N SER A 453 -11.34 6.11 -6.24
CA SER A 453 -12.32 5.86 -5.18
C SER A 453 -12.01 6.56 -3.84
N GLY A 454 -10.97 7.40 -3.78
CA GLY A 454 -10.60 8.18 -2.59
C GLY A 454 -11.78 9.00 -2.03
N THR A 455 -11.83 9.12 -0.70
CA THR A 455 -12.95 9.73 0.04
C THR A 455 -12.55 10.94 0.88
N TYR A 456 -11.31 11.40 0.80
CA TYR A 456 -10.81 12.49 1.63
C TYR A 456 -9.78 13.36 0.91
N PHE A 457 -9.64 14.59 1.38
CA PHE A 457 -8.63 15.54 0.94
C PHE A 457 -7.55 15.76 2.00
N LYS A 458 -6.34 16.04 1.54
CA LYS A 458 -5.21 16.47 2.37
C LYS A 458 -4.75 17.87 1.99
N CYS A 459 -3.97 18.47 2.87
CA CYS A 459 -3.28 19.73 2.62
C CYS A 459 -1.79 19.60 2.92
N PHE A 460 -0.97 20.29 2.13
CA PHE A 460 0.48 20.40 2.36
C PHE A 460 0.87 21.86 2.42
N SER A 461 1.75 22.25 3.35
CA SER A 461 2.22 23.62 3.47
C SER A 461 3.72 23.76 3.19
N SER A 462 4.13 24.88 2.61
CA SER A 462 5.54 25.18 2.33
C SER A 462 5.81 26.67 2.47
N THR A 463 7.03 27.02 2.89
CA THR A 463 7.54 28.40 2.86
C THR A 463 8.32 28.72 1.59
N ASP A 464 8.72 27.72 0.81
CA ASP A 464 9.71 27.85 -0.25
C ASP A 464 9.41 27.05 -1.53
N LEU A 465 8.20 26.48 -1.64
CA LEU A 465 7.69 25.63 -2.74
C LEU A 465 8.43 24.30 -2.96
N VAL A 466 9.44 23.98 -2.15
CA VAL A 466 10.23 22.74 -2.28
C VAL A 466 10.04 21.84 -1.06
N ASN A 467 10.09 22.43 0.13
CA ASN A 467 9.95 21.71 1.38
C ASN A 467 8.49 21.74 1.83
N TRP A 468 7.79 20.62 1.65
CA TRP A 468 6.38 20.46 1.95
C TRP A 468 6.14 19.68 3.25
N LYS A 469 5.32 20.25 4.14
CA LYS A 469 4.80 19.60 5.34
C LYS A 469 3.40 19.06 5.07
N ASP A 470 3.18 17.76 5.30
CA ASP A 470 1.82 17.18 5.32
C ASP A 470 1.06 17.72 6.55
N GLU A 471 0.02 18.51 6.33
CA GLU A 471 -0.85 19.06 7.37
C GLU A 471 -2.00 18.11 7.75
N GLY A 472 -2.06 16.94 7.11
CA GLY A 472 -3.04 15.90 7.39
C GLY A 472 -4.31 16.02 6.55
N LYS A 473 -5.34 15.26 6.95
CA LYS A 473 -6.65 15.26 6.30
C LYS A 473 -7.41 16.53 6.71
N ILE A 474 -7.95 17.23 5.72
CA ILE A 474 -8.65 18.50 5.93
C ILE A 474 -10.17 18.39 5.75
N LEU A 475 -10.63 17.36 5.03
CA LEU A 475 -12.04 17.06 4.79
C LEU A 475 -12.18 15.57 4.44
N ASP A 476 -13.07 14.85 5.13
CA ASP A 476 -13.38 13.43 4.93
C ASP A 476 -14.85 13.29 4.55
N LEU A 477 -15.16 12.91 3.30
CA LEU A 477 -16.53 12.87 2.79
C LEU A 477 -17.44 11.98 3.66
N GLU A 478 -16.90 10.87 4.17
CA GLU A 478 -17.68 9.92 4.97
C GLU A 478 -18.16 10.54 6.29
N LYS A 479 -17.41 11.48 6.84
CA LYS A 479 -17.67 12.10 8.15
C LYS A 479 -18.28 13.49 8.04
N ASP A 480 -17.71 14.32 7.17
CA ASP A 480 -17.88 15.77 7.18
C ASP A 480 -18.91 16.26 6.15
N VAL A 481 -19.21 15.46 5.12
CA VAL A 481 -20.10 15.84 4.01
C VAL A 481 -21.38 14.99 4.03
N SER A 482 -22.54 15.63 4.20
CA SER A 482 -23.82 14.92 4.35
C SER A 482 -24.37 14.32 3.04
N TRP A 483 -24.02 14.91 1.90
CA TRP A 483 -24.68 14.68 0.62
C TRP A 483 -23.87 13.82 -0.38
N ALA A 484 -22.59 13.54 -0.10
CA ALA A 484 -21.74 12.65 -0.90
C ALA A 484 -20.71 11.93 -0.03
N LYS A 485 -20.42 10.66 -0.35
CA LYS A 485 -19.57 9.76 0.45
C LYS A 485 -18.44 9.09 -0.33
N LYS A 486 -18.27 9.46 -1.60
CA LYS A 486 -17.30 8.84 -2.51
C LYS A 486 -16.70 9.88 -3.45
N ASN A 487 -15.55 9.55 -4.01
CA ASN A 487 -14.96 10.27 -5.14
C ASN A 487 -14.61 11.72 -4.81
N ALA A 488 -13.76 11.94 -3.82
CA ALA A 488 -13.20 13.24 -3.43
C ALA A 488 -12.13 13.68 -4.45
N TRP A 489 -12.49 14.54 -5.41
CA TRP A 489 -11.62 14.91 -6.54
C TRP A 489 -11.42 16.42 -6.69
N ALA A 490 -10.29 16.78 -7.30
CA ALA A 490 -9.97 18.04 -7.95
C ALA A 490 -10.51 19.26 -7.19
N PRO A 491 -9.86 19.65 -6.09
CA PRO A 491 -10.27 20.83 -5.36
C PRO A 491 -9.74 22.11 -6.01
N THR A 492 -10.32 23.24 -5.61
CA THR A 492 -9.78 24.60 -5.81
C THR A 492 -10.04 25.42 -4.54
N ILE A 493 -9.30 26.50 -4.30
CA ILE A 493 -9.45 27.29 -3.07
C ILE A 493 -9.24 28.79 -3.29
N ILE A 494 -9.96 29.60 -2.51
CA ILE A 494 -9.69 31.04 -2.45
C ILE A 494 -9.67 31.59 -1.04
N GLU A 495 -8.71 32.49 -0.78
CA GLU A 495 -8.64 33.30 0.45
C GLU A 495 -9.40 34.62 0.26
N LYS A 496 -10.29 34.95 1.18
CA LYS A 496 -11.06 36.21 1.19
C LYS A 496 -11.02 36.85 2.57
N LYS A 497 -11.07 38.18 2.62
CA LYS A 497 -11.36 38.91 3.86
C LYS A 497 -12.88 39.05 4.03
N VAL A 498 -13.43 38.43 5.06
CA VAL A 498 -14.84 38.55 5.46
C VAL A 498 -14.87 39.19 6.84
N ASN A 499 -15.49 40.37 6.96
CA ASN A 499 -15.54 41.14 8.21
C ASN A 499 -14.15 41.37 8.84
N GLY A 500 -13.15 41.68 8.01
CA GLY A 500 -11.77 41.92 8.45
C GLY A 500 -10.93 40.67 8.74
N ALA A 501 -11.53 39.47 8.78
CA ALA A 501 -10.84 38.22 9.01
C ALA A 501 -10.63 37.42 7.71
N TYR A 502 -9.49 36.73 7.59
CA TYR A 502 -9.26 35.80 6.49
C TYR A 502 -10.12 34.54 6.64
N LYS A 503 -10.85 34.20 5.58
CA LYS A 503 -11.62 32.98 5.39
C LYS A 503 -11.14 32.26 4.14
N TYR A 504 -11.25 30.93 4.15
CA TYR A 504 -10.86 30.06 3.06
C TYR A 504 -12.10 29.33 2.55
N PHE A 505 -12.37 29.49 1.26
CA PHE A 505 -13.47 28.81 0.57
C PHE A 505 -12.88 27.73 -0.33
N TYR A 506 -13.15 26.48 0.03
CA TYR A 506 -12.58 25.28 -0.59
C TYR A 506 -13.67 24.55 -1.36
N TYR A 507 -13.56 24.59 -2.69
CA TYR A 507 -14.50 23.93 -3.59
C TYR A 507 -13.91 22.59 -4.02
N PHE A 508 -14.76 21.59 -4.20
CA PHE A 508 -14.30 20.23 -4.47
C PHE A 508 -15.34 19.42 -5.21
N SER A 509 -14.90 18.41 -5.96
CA SER A 509 -15.79 17.43 -6.56
C SER A 509 -16.04 16.26 -5.59
N ALA A 510 -17.29 15.85 -5.45
CA ALA A 510 -17.70 14.65 -4.71
C ALA A 510 -18.88 13.98 -5.40
N ALA A 511 -18.76 12.70 -5.72
CA ALA A 511 -19.77 11.94 -6.46
C ALA A 511 -20.29 12.67 -7.73
N GLN A 512 -19.38 13.26 -8.52
CA GLN A 512 -19.67 14.02 -9.75
C GLN A 512 -20.57 15.24 -9.55
N LYS A 513 -20.45 15.89 -8.40
CA LYS A 513 -21.09 17.17 -8.05
C LYS A 513 -20.04 18.04 -7.38
N ILE A 514 -20.27 19.35 -7.34
CA ILE A 514 -19.33 20.30 -6.73
C ILE A 514 -19.88 20.80 -5.41
N GLY A 515 -19.08 20.69 -4.36
CA GLY A 515 -19.32 21.21 -3.02
C GLY A 515 -18.48 22.44 -2.70
N VAL A 516 -18.75 23.04 -1.55
CA VAL A 516 -17.92 24.08 -0.94
C VAL A 516 -17.88 23.89 0.57
N ALA A 517 -16.68 23.98 1.14
CA ALA A 517 -16.43 23.98 2.57
C ALA A 517 -15.66 25.23 2.97
N VAL A 518 -15.85 25.69 4.20
CA VAL A 518 -15.28 26.96 4.70
C VAL A 518 -14.41 26.71 5.91
N ALA A 519 -13.27 27.40 6.00
CA ALA A 519 -12.38 27.37 7.15
C ALA A 519 -11.87 28.77 7.54
N ASP A 520 -11.38 28.87 8.78
CA ASP A 520 -10.66 30.02 9.31
C ASP A 520 -9.14 29.92 9.13
N HIS A 521 -8.64 28.77 8.68
CA HIS A 521 -7.23 28.51 8.46
C HIS A 521 -7.06 27.68 7.19
N PRO A 522 -6.01 27.90 6.37
CA PRO A 522 -5.85 27.21 5.08
C PRO A 522 -5.73 25.69 5.23
N ALA A 523 -5.17 25.20 6.35
CA ALA A 523 -5.13 23.77 6.66
C ALA A 523 -6.39 23.22 7.38
N GLY A 524 -7.49 23.98 7.39
CA GLY A 524 -8.73 23.57 8.07
C GLY A 524 -8.72 23.76 9.60
N PRO A 525 -9.67 23.15 10.32
CA PRO A 525 -10.69 22.22 9.80
C PRO A 525 -11.68 22.93 8.86
N PHE A 526 -12.06 22.25 7.77
CA PHE A 526 -13.09 22.73 6.85
C PHE A 526 -14.47 22.22 7.25
N ARG A 527 -15.46 23.10 7.13
CA ARG A 527 -16.86 22.77 7.37
C ARG A 527 -17.65 22.86 6.06
N ASP A 528 -18.20 21.74 5.63
CA ASP A 528 -19.07 21.66 4.44
C ASP A 528 -20.28 22.58 4.58
N SER A 529 -20.71 23.17 3.47
CA SER A 529 -21.92 24.01 3.40
C SER A 529 -23.22 23.22 3.60
N GLY A 530 -23.17 21.89 3.59
CA GLY A 530 -24.29 20.98 3.88
C GLY A 530 -25.05 20.54 2.63
N LYS A 531 -24.70 21.04 1.44
CA LYS A 531 -25.31 20.67 0.16
C LYS A 531 -24.31 20.84 -1.00
N ALA A 532 -24.56 20.13 -2.09
CA ALA A 532 -23.85 20.40 -3.34
C ALA A 532 -24.20 21.82 -3.86
N LEU A 533 -23.17 22.55 -4.28
CA LEU A 533 -23.28 23.85 -4.94
C LEU A 533 -23.71 23.68 -6.40
N ILE A 534 -23.11 22.72 -7.11
CA ILE A 534 -23.47 22.31 -8.47
C ILE A 534 -23.83 20.82 -8.46
N ALA A 535 -25.08 20.49 -8.79
CA ALA A 535 -25.58 19.11 -8.75
C ALA A 535 -26.17 18.63 -10.08
N SER A 536 -26.19 19.48 -11.08
CA SER A 536 -26.79 19.20 -12.39
C SER A 536 -26.10 20.00 -13.47
N ARG A 537 -25.97 19.37 -14.63
CA ARG A 537 -25.46 19.97 -15.84
C ARG A 537 -26.24 21.22 -16.29
N PRO A 538 -25.57 22.25 -16.84
CA PRO A 538 -26.26 23.35 -17.50
C PRO A 538 -27.18 22.86 -18.64
N LYS A 539 -28.36 23.48 -18.78
CA LYS A 539 -29.41 23.04 -19.72
C LYS A 539 -28.95 22.89 -21.18
N ALA A 540 -27.98 23.70 -21.60
CA ALA A 540 -27.46 23.70 -22.97
C ALA A 540 -26.49 22.55 -23.29
N VAL A 541 -26.02 21.81 -22.27
CA VAL A 541 -24.99 20.80 -22.43
C VAL A 541 -25.59 19.39 -22.39
N LYS A 542 -25.20 18.54 -23.34
CA LYS A 542 -25.79 17.20 -23.55
C LYS A 542 -24.95 16.04 -23.01
N GLY A 543 -23.67 16.26 -22.71
CA GLY A 543 -22.74 15.26 -22.17
C GLY A 543 -21.75 15.88 -21.18
N GLY A 544 -20.82 15.08 -20.64
CA GLY A 544 -19.84 15.58 -19.66
C GLY A 544 -20.28 15.47 -18.20
N GLN A 545 -19.49 16.05 -17.29
CA GLN A 545 -19.66 15.91 -15.84
C GLN A 545 -19.44 17.23 -15.09
N GLU A 546 -20.09 17.36 -13.93
CA GLU A 546 -19.96 18.51 -13.01
C GLU A 546 -18.80 18.27 -12.03
N ILE A 547 -17.57 18.38 -12.53
CA ILE A 547 -16.32 18.18 -11.78
C ILE A 547 -15.31 19.29 -12.10
N ASP A 548 -14.12 19.19 -11.49
CA ASP A 548 -12.97 20.08 -11.70
C ASP A 548 -13.31 21.57 -11.54
N PRO A 549 -13.83 21.99 -10.36
CA PRO A 549 -14.04 23.39 -10.08
C PRO A 549 -12.72 24.17 -10.10
N ASP A 550 -12.77 25.39 -10.61
CA ASP A 550 -11.74 26.42 -10.38
C ASP A 550 -12.39 27.73 -9.91
N VAL A 551 -11.78 28.43 -8.95
CA VAL A 551 -12.30 29.68 -8.39
C VAL A 551 -11.34 30.83 -8.63
N PHE A 552 -11.84 31.88 -9.25
CA PHE A 552 -11.04 33.05 -9.59
C PHE A 552 -11.71 34.34 -9.10
N ASN A 553 -10.90 35.24 -8.54
CA ASN A 553 -11.33 36.59 -8.18
C ASN A 553 -10.78 37.60 -9.17
N ASP A 554 -11.67 38.26 -9.91
CA ASP A 554 -11.30 39.27 -10.87
C ASP A 554 -10.70 40.49 -10.17
N PRO A 555 -9.41 40.80 -10.37
CA PRO A 555 -8.78 41.94 -9.73
C PRO A 555 -9.30 43.29 -10.25
N LYS A 556 -9.98 43.34 -11.40
CA LYS A 556 -10.57 44.58 -11.94
C LYS A 556 -11.87 44.97 -11.25
N THR A 557 -12.73 43.98 -10.96
CA THR A 557 -14.09 44.22 -10.44
C THR A 557 -14.31 43.71 -9.02
N ASN A 558 -13.35 42.94 -8.48
CA ASN A 558 -13.44 42.20 -7.22
C ASN A 558 -14.59 41.17 -7.16
N LYS A 559 -15.20 40.84 -8.30
CA LYS A 559 -16.17 39.75 -8.41
C LYS A 559 -15.45 38.41 -8.46
N SER A 560 -16.04 37.40 -7.81
CA SER A 560 -15.54 36.03 -7.86
C SER A 560 -16.37 35.19 -8.82
N TYR A 561 -15.72 34.26 -9.49
CA TYR A 561 -16.29 33.38 -10.49
C TYR A 561 -15.90 31.94 -10.17
N LEU A 562 -16.84 31.02 -10.39
CA LEU A 562 -16.59 29.59 -10.35
C LEU A 562 -16.66 29.03 -11.76
N TYR A 563 -15.63 28.30 -12.15
CA TYR A 563 -15.52 27.56 -13.41
C TYR A 563 -15.63 26.07 -13.12
N TRP A 564 -16.16 25.27 -14.05
CA TRP A 564 -16.17 23.82 -13.90
C TRP A 564 -16.45 23.09 -15.21
N GLY A 565 -16.18 21.78 -15.20
CA GLY A 565 -16.74 20.83 -16.14
C GLY A 565 -15.70 19.90 -16.78
N ASN A 566 -16.16 18.68 -17.07
CA ASN A 566 -15.49 17.74 -17.96
C ASN A 566 -16.33 17.58 -19.24
N GLY A 567 -15.71 17.71 -20.41
CA GLY A 567 -16.35 17.74 -21.73
C GLY A 567 -16.97 19.10 -22.10
N TYR A 568 -17.03 20.04 -21.16
CA TYR A 568 -17.45 21.43 -21.35
C TYR A 568 -16.80 22.31 -20.28
N MET A 569 -16.66 23.61 -20.55
CA MET A 569 -16.28 24.61 -19.53
C MET A 569 -17.46 25.53 -19.28
N ALA A 570 -17.98 25.52 -18.06
CA ALA A 570 -18.99 26.47 -17.59
C ALA A 570 -18.36 27.52 -16.65
N VAL A 571 -19.01 28.67 -16.55
CA VAL A 571 -18.67 29.73 -15.59
C VAL A 571 -19.93 30.38 -15.03
N ALA A 572 -19.91 30.72 -13.74
CA ALA A 572 -20.92 31.56 -13.10
C ALA A 572 -20.28 32.52 -12.08
N PRO A 573 -20.83 33.74 -11.91
CA PRO A 573 -20.48 34.58 -10.77
C PRO A 573 -20.85 33.88 -9.45
N LEU A 574 -19.97 33.96 -8.46
CA LEU A 574 -20.27 33.65 -7.07
C LEU A 574 -21.02 34.84 -6.44
N ASN A 575 -21.99 34.54 -5.57
CA ASN A 575 -22.59 35.55 -4.70
C ASN A 575 -21.60 35.93 -3.58
N ASP A 576 -21.90 37.02 -2.87
CA ASP A 576 -21.02 37.57 -1.82
C ASP A 576 -20.73 36.58 -0.68
N ASP A 577 -21.62 35.61 -0.45
CA ASP A 577 -21.43 34.56 0.56
C ASP A 577 -20.37 33.52 0.19
N MET A 578 -19.93 33.50 -1.08
CA MET A 578 -18.98 32.56 -1.68
C MET A 578 -19.43 31.08 -1.59
N ILE A 579 -20.64 30.80 -1.11
CA ILE A 579 -21.21 29.46 -0.97
C ILE A 579 -22.49 29.29 -1.80
N SER A 580 -22.77 30.23 -2.68
CA SER A 580 -23.81 30.18 -3.71
C SER A 580 -23.34 30.88 -4.99
N ILE A 581 -23.90 30.47 -6.13
CA ILE A 581 -23.65 31.09 -7.45
C ILE A 581 -24.92 31.76 -7.99
N ASP A 582 -24.75 32.73 -8.88
CA ASP A 582 -25.85 33.22 -9.71
C ASP A 582 -26.16 32.22 -10.83
N THR A 583 -27.13 31.33 -10.57
CA THR A 583 -27.54 30.30 -11.54
C THR A 583 -28.17 30.86 -12.80
N SER A 584 -28.63 32.13 -12.80
CA SER A 584 -29.19 32.78 -13.99
C SER A 584 -28.11 33.26 -14.96
N ALA A 585 -26.87 33.42 -14.48
CA ALA A 585 -25.74 33.94 -15.22
C ALA A 585 -24.75 32.86 -15.67
N ILE A 586 -25.13 31.57 -15.62
CA ILE A 586 -24.29 30.46 -16.11
C ILE A 586 -24.04 30.63 -17.61
N LYS A 587 -22.77 30.61 -18.01
CA LYS A 587 -22.33 30.59 -19.42
C LYS A 587 -21.51 29.36 -19.72
N ILE A 588 -21.58 28.89 -20.96
CA ILE A 588 -20.67 27.87 -21.50
C ILE A 588 -19.62 28.57 -22.35
N ILE A 589 -18.36 28.42 -21.98
CA ILE A 589 -17.21 29.08 -22.60
C ILE A 589 -16.13 28.10 -23.05
N THR A 590 -16.52 26.85 -23.34
CA THR A 590 -15.61 25.81 -23.86
C THR A 590 -14.77 26.34 -25.02
N PRO A 591 -13.42 26.28 -24.95
CA PRO A 591 -12.54 26.93 -25.91
C PRO A 591 -12.61 26.30 -27.31
N ASP A 592 -12.38 24.98 -27.41
CA ASP A 592 -12.47 24.20 -28.64
C ASP A 592 -12.57 22.69 -28.31
N ASN A 593 -12.42 21.83 -29.33
CA ASN A 593 -12.52 20.37 -29.21
C ASN A 593 -11.35 19.72 -28.44
N SER A 594 -10.30 20.47 -28.12
CA SER A 594 -9.20 19.95 -27.28
C SER A 594 -9.56 19.94 -25.80
N PHE A 595 -10.62 20.65 -25.38
CA PHE A 595 -11.03 20.71 -23.99
C PHE A 595 -11.47 19.33 -23.47
N ARG A 596 -10.77 18.82 -22.44
CA ARG A 596 -11.26 17.71 -21.61
C ARG A 596 -11.81 18.20 -20.28
N GLU A 597 -10.97 18.77 -19.43
CA GLU A 597 -11.25 19.06 -18.01
C GLU A 597 -10.13 19.94 -17.40
N GLY A 598 -10.06 20.05 -16.06
CA GLY A 598 -8.96 20.68 -15.33
C GLY A 598 -8.74 22.15 -15.70
N THR A 599 -9.79 22.96 -15.55
CA THR A 599 -9.74 24.40 -15.85
C THR A 599 -8.89 25.13 -14.81
N GLU A 600 -8.10 26.11 -15.23
CA GLU A 600 -7.35 27.00 -14.34
C GLU A 600 -7.39 28.43 -14.91
N VAL A 601 -7.76 29.42 -14.09
CA VAL A 601 -7.93 30.81 -14.50
C VAL A 601 -7.08 31.76 -13.66
N PHE A 602 -6.23 32.54 -14.31
CA PHE A 602 -5.45 33.59 -13.66
C PHE A 602 -5.40 34.88 -14.47
N TYR A 603 -5.01 35.98 -13.80
CA TYR A 603 -4.91 37.29 -14.41
C TYR A 603 -3.48 37.81 -14.40
N ARG A 604 -3.01 38.31 -15.54
CA ARG A 604 -1.70 38.97 -15.67
C ARG A 604 -1.74 40.05 -16.75
N ASN A 605 -1.23 41.24 -16.43
CA ASN A 605 -0.99 42.34 -17.38
C ASN A 605 -2.17 42.63 -18.33
N GLY A 606 -3.38 42.79 -17.79
CA GLY A 606 -4.54 43.18 -18.59
C GLY A 606 -5.42 42.01 -19.06
N LYS A 607 -4.87 40.78 -19.12
CA LYS A 607 -5.49 39.59 -19.72
C LYS A 607 -5.88 38.54 -18.69
N TYR A 608 -6.98 37.82 -18.98
CA TYR A 608 -7.38 36.61 -18.29
C TYR A 608 -6.85 35.41 -19.08
N TYR A 609 -6.13 34.52 -18.40
CA TYR A 609 -5.58 33.30 -18.96
C TYR A 609 -6.45 32.14 -18.54
N PHE A 610 -6.76 31.26 -19.49
CA PHE A 610 -7.54 30.04 -19.27
C PHE A 610 -6.70 28.86 -19.69
N LEU A 611 -6.37 27.99 -18.74
CA LEU A 611 -5.68 26.74 -18.98
C LEU A 611 -6.69 25.59 -18.89
N TRP A 612 -6.43 24.52 -19.63
CA TRP A 612 -7.22 23.29 -19.56
C TRP A 612 -6.37 22.08 -19.96
N SER A 613 -6.82 20.90 -19.56
CA SER A 613 -6.23 19.64 -19.99
C SER A 613 -6.88 19.10 -21.26
N GLU A 614 -6.08 18.53 -22.14
CA GLU A 614 -6.49 17.75 -23.31
C GLU A 614 -6.15 16.28 -23.10
N ASP A 615 -6.99 15.40 -23.66
CA ASP A 615 -6.94 13.94 -23.56
C ASP A 615 -7.36 13.40 -22.17
N ASP A 616 -7.39 12.08 -21.98
CA ASP A 616 -7.80 11.42 -20.73
C ASP A 616 -6.62 11.31 -19.75
N THR A 617 -6.86 11.47 -18.44
CA THR A 617 -5.81 11.30 -17.43
C THR A 617 -5.21 9.89 -17.38
N ARG A 618 -5.74 8.88 -18.10
CA ARG A 618 -5.12 7.55 -18.27
C ARG A 618 -4.25 7.46 -19.53
N SER A 619 -4.30 8.46 -20.40
CA SER A 619 -3.45 8.58 -21.59
C SER A 619 -2.09 9.14 -21.22
N GLU A 620 -1.01 8.55 -21.76
CA GLU A 620 0.32 9.15 -21.65
C GLU A 620 0.43 10.53 -22.32
N ASN A 621 -0.56 10.88 -23.15
CA ASN A 621 -0.65 12.16 -23.85
C ASN A 621 -1.50 13.21 -23.12
N TYR A 622 -1.98 12.94 -21.89
CA TYR A 622 -2.62 13.98 -21.06
C TYR A 622 -1.69 15.19 -20.96
N ARG A 623 -2.19 16.38 -21.32
CA ARG A 623 -1.36 17.57 -21.61
C ARG A 623 -2.13 18.87 -21.40
N VAL A 624 -1.44 19.98 -21.15
CA VAL A 624 -2.07 21.28 -20.85
C VAL A 624 -2.02 22.24 -22.03
N ARG A 625 -3.15 22.86 -22.32
CA ARG A 625 -3.29 23.96 -23.29
C ARG A 625 -3.75 25.24 -22.62
N TYR A 626 -3.70 26.36 -23.35
CA TYR A 626 -4.23 27.62 -22.87
C TYR A 626 -4.85 28.52 -23.95
N GLY A 627 -5.51 29.57 -23.48
CA GLY A 627 -5.98 30.69 -24.28
C GLY A 627 -6.16 31.93 -23.40
N PHE A 628 -6.64 33.02 -24.00
CA PHE A 628 -6.83 34.29 -23.31
C PHE A 628 -8.23 34.86 -23.53
N SER A 629 -8.67 35.71 -22.63
CA SER A 629 -9.81 36.59 -22.86
C SER A 629 -9.55 37.98 -22.27
N ASP A 630 -10.30 38.97 -22.74
CA ASP A 630 -10.35 40.32 -22.17
C ASP A 630 -11.39 40.43 -21.04
N SER A 631 -12.14 39.36 -20.79
CA SER A 631 -13.18 39.24 -19.74
C SER A 631 -13.12 37.88 -19.05
N PRO A 632 -13.42 37.77 -17.75
CA PRO A 632 -13.46 36.48 -17.05
C PRO A 632 -14.55 35.53 -17.57
N THR A 633 -15.52 36.03 -18.34
CA THR A 633 -16.63 35.22 -18.88
C THR A 633 -16.77 35.35 -20.41
N GLY A 634 -15.73 35.87 -21.07
CA GLY A 634 -15.72 36.15 -22.50
C GLY A 634 -15.34 34.94 -23.35
N LYS A 635 -15.38 35.13 -24.68
CA LYS A 635 -14.82 34.16 -25.62
C LYS A 635 -13.31 34.01 -25.37
N ILE A 636 -12.83 32.77 -25.40
CA ILE A 636 -11.40 32.45 -25.27
C ILE A 636 -10.77 32.51 -26.66
N THR A 637 -9.72 33.32 -26.81
CA THR A 637 -8.86 33.39 -27.98
C THR A 637 -7.69 32.43 -27.79
N ILE A 638 -7.56 31.48 -28.71
CA ILE A 638 -6.53 30.43 -28.67
C ILE A 638 -5.34 30.88 -29.53
N PRO A 639 -4.13 31.04 -28.96
CA PRO A 639 -2.94 31.33 -29.75
C PRO A 639 -2.52 30.12 -30.58
N GLU A 640 -1.74 30.34 -31.66
CA GLU A 640 -1.26 29.26 -32.53
C GLU A 640 -0.48 28.19 -31.76
N ASN A 641 0.46 28.62 -30.91
CA ASN A 641 1.24 27.75 -30.03
C ASN A 641 0.62 27.71 -28.64
N ASN A 642 -0.47 26.95 -28.48
CA ASN A 642 -1.19 26.86 -27.21
C ASN A 642 -0.90 25.61 -26.36
N LEU A 643 -0.15 24.63 -26.85
CA LEU A 643 0.28 23.49 -26.05
C LEU A 643 1.46 23.90 -25.16
N ILE A 644 1.27 23.90 -23.84
CA ILE A 644 2.26 24.46 -22.89
C ILE A 644 2.85 23.45 -21.94
N LEU A 645 2.28 22.27 -21.76
CA LEU A 645 2.87 21.18 -20.99
C LEU A 645 2.56 19.85 -21.66
N ALA A 646 3.56 19.01 -21.89
CA ALA A 646 3.42 17.69 -22.47
C ALA A 646 4.51 16.74 -21.96
N LYS A 647 4.35 15.44 -22.25
CA LYS A 647 5.29 14.37 -21.89
C LYS A 647 6.74 14.65 -22.35
N ASP A 648 7.72 14.16 -21.57
CA ASP A 648 9.14 14.07 -21.95
C ASP A 648 9.56 12.60 -21.91
N VAL A 649 9.54 11.97 -23.09
CA VAL A 649 9.84 10.54 -23.27
C VAL A 649 11.28 10.22 -22.88
N ALA A 650 12.24 11.12 -23.15
CA ALA A 650 13.64 10.90 -22.84
C ALA A 650 13.86 10.80 -21.32
N GLN A 651 13.10 11.57 -20.54
CA GLN A 651 13.12 11.52 -19.09
C GLN A 651 12.12 10.52 -18.49
N LYS A 652 11.29 9.84 -19.29
CA LYS A 652 10.19 8.97 -18.86
C LYS A 652 9.13 9.71 -18.04
N ILE A 653 8.77 10.91 -18.47
CA ILE A 653 7.71 11.73 -17.89
C ILE A 653 6.50 11.64 -18.83
N TYR A 654 5.34 11.23 -18.32
CA TYR A 654 4.13 10.95 -19.11
C TYR A 654 2.87 11.45 -18.41
N GLY A 655 1.80 11.68 -19.17
CA GLY A 655 0.48 12.04 -18.63
C GLY A 655 0.50 13.32 -17.81
N THR A 656 1.12 14.38 -18.34
CA THR A 656 1.34 15.65 -17.64
C THR A 656 0.16 16.62 -17.86
N GLY A 657 -0.84 16.57 -17.01
CA GLY A 657 -2.00 17.46 -17.09
C GLY A 657 -2.55 17.79 -15.71
N HIS A 658 -3.75 18.37 -15.71
CA HIS A 658 -4.44 19.01 -14.59
C HIS A 658 -3.49 19.87 -13.74
N ASN A 659 -3.57 21.19 -13.93
CA ASN A 659 -2.64 22.11 -13.33
C ASN A 659 -3.34 23.20 -12.52
N SER A 660 -2.55 23.85 -11.66
CA SER A 660 -2.82 25.17 -11.09
C SER A 660 -1.59 26.06 -11.30
N VAL A 661 -1.74 27.37 -11.12
CA VAL A 661 -0.66 28.34 -11.34
C VAL A 661 -0.49 29.25 -10.13
N ILE A 662 0.74 29.40 -9.65
CA ILE A 662 1.05 30.31 -8.55
C ILE A 662 1.99 31.43 -8.99
N LYS A 663 1.65 32.64 -8.58
CA LYS A 663 2.54 33.81 -8.63
C LYS A 663 3.28 33.93 -7.29
N VAL A 664 4.59 34.13 -7.32
CA VAL A 664 5.36 34.45 -6.11
C VAL A 664 4.90 35.79 -5.55
N ASN A 665 4.63 35.84 -4.24
CA ASN A 665 4.10 37.05 -3.62
C ASN A 665 5.06 38.24 -3.85
N GLY A 666 4.52 39.36 -4.34
CA GLY A 666 5.30 40.57 -4.63
C GLY A 666 6.22 40.52 -5.87
N LYS A 667 6.30 39.39 -6.60
CA LYS A 667 7.18 39.23 -7.77
C LYS A 667 6.37 38.80 -9.00
N ASP A 668 6.75 39.25 -10.19
CA ASP A 668 6.20 38.73 -11.46
C ASP A 668 6.91 37.43 -11.87
N GLU A 669 6.93 36.47 -10.94
CA GLU A 669 7.55 35.16 -11.06
C GLU A 669 6.48 34.09 -10.85
N TRP A 670 6.44 33.10 -11.74
CA TRP A 670 5.30 32.19 -11.85
C TRP A 670 5.75 30.73 -11.93
N TYR A 671 4.95 29.85 -11.34
CA TYR A 671 5.17 28.42 -11.33
C TYR A 671 3.88 27.69 -11.68
N MET A 672 4.01 26.63 -12.48
CA MET A 672 2.92 25.71 -12.78
C MET A 672 3.07 24.48 -11.88
N VAL A 673 2.00 24.14 -11.16
CA VAL A 673 1.89 22.90 -10.41
C VAL A 673 0.96 21.98 -11.17
N TYR A 674 1.34 20.72 -11.36
CA TYR A 674 0.60 19.78 -12.21
C TYR A 674 0.82 18.35 -11.71
N HIS A 675 0.09 17.36 -12.24
CA HIS A 675 0.42 15.96 -11.96
C HIS A 675 0.99 15.25 -13.19
N ARG A 676 1.68 14.13 -12.94
CA ARG A 676 2.11 13.19 -13.98
C ARG A 676 1.88 11.76 -13.55
N PHE A 677 2.01 10.80 -14.46
CA PHE A 677 2.08 9.38 -14.07
C PHE A 677 3.25 9.13 -13.12
N THR A 678 3.05 8.20 -12.17
CA THR A 678 4.16 7.74 -11.34
C THR A 678 5.33 7.27 -12.19
N ARG A 679 6.53 7.76 -11.89
CA ARG A 679 7.72 7.47 -12.67
C ARG A 679 8.60 6.48 -11.91
N PRO A 680 9.20 5.44 -12.53
CA PRO A 680 9.16 5.12 -13.96
C PRO A 680 8.03 4.16 -14.35
N LYS A 681 7.21 3.71 -13.39
CA LYS A 681 6.34 2.54 -13.56
C LYS A 681 5.03 2.84 -14.29
N GLY A 682 4.51 4.06 -14.19
CA GLY A 682 3.18 4.44 -14.66
C GLY A 682 2.91 4.08 -16.12
N ILE A 683 3.89 4.21 -17.01
CA ILE A 683 3.72 3.86 -18.43
C ILE A 683 3.37 2.37 -18.67
N SER A 684 3.74 1.49 -17.73
CA SER A 684 3.46 0.04 -17.80
C SER A 684 2.22 -0.39 -17.01
N MET A 685 1.50 0.55 -16.39
CA MET A 685 0.37 0.26 -15.51
C MET A 685 -0.99 0.19 -16.25
N GLY A 686 -1.03 0.50 -17.55
CA GLY A 686 -2.30 0.64 -18.28
C GLY A 686 -3.17 1.73 -17.66
N ASP A 687 -4.49 1.51 -17.58
CA ASP A 687 -5.44 2.46 -16.99
C ASP A 687 -5.10 2.85 -15.54
N ALA A 688 -4.40 1.99 -14.79
CA ALA A 688 -4.00 2.31 -13.42
C ALA A 688 -3.02 3.49 -13.33
N ALA A 689 -2.32 3.83 -14.41
CA ALA A 689 -1.50 5.03 -14.46
C ALA A 689 -2.30 6.31 -14.15
N GLY A 690 -3.57 6.35 -14.57
CA GLY A 690 -4.44 7.50 -14.37
C GLY A 690 -4.94 7.69 -12.94
N TYR A 691 -4.80 6.70 -12.06
CA TYR A 691 -5.07 6.82 -10.61
C TYR A 691 -3.85 6.46 -9.75
N ASN A 692 -2.64 6.56 -10.32
CA ASN A 692 -1.37 6.47 -9.63
C ASN A 692 -0.44 7.61 -10.11
N ARG A 693 -0.86 8.84 -9.85
CA ARG A 693 -0.21 10.07 -10.30
C ARG A 693 0.60 10.73 -9.18
N GLU A 694 1.49 11.65 -9.55
CA GLU A 694 2.38 12.37 -8.64
C GLU A 694 2.41 13.87 -8.99
N VAL A 695 2.33 14.73 -7.97
CA VAL A 695 2.34 16.21 -8.14
C VAL A 695 3.76 16.73 -8.37
N CYS A 696 3.93 17.60 -9.35
CA CYS A 696 5.18 18.23 -9.78
C CYS A 696 5.02 19.76 -9.85
N ILE A 697 6.14 20.48 -9.80
CA ILE A 697 6.19 21.92 -10.01
C ILE A 697 7.34 22.27 -10.96
N ASP A 698 7.09 23.17 -11.90
CA ASP A 698 8.13 23.73 -12.78
C ASP A 698 7.85 25.20 -13.08
N LYS A 699 8.90 25.93 -13.46
CA LYS A 699 8.81 27.37 -13.73
C LYS A 699 7.93 27.64 -14.95
N MET A 700 7.08 28.65 -14.84
CA MET A 700 6.23 29.13 -15.93
C MET A 700 6.69 30.52 -16.36
N GLU A 701 6.91 30.70 -17.66
CA GLU A 701 7.43 31.96 -18.21
C GLU A 701 6.53 32.50 -19.31
N PHE A 702 6.59 33.82 -19.49
CA PHE A 702 5.83 34.53 -20.51
C PHE A 702 6.78 35.25 -21.47
N ASN A 703 6.38 35.31 -22.74
CA ASN A 703 6.97 36.19 -23.73
C ASN A 703 6.50 37.64 -23.50
N ALA A 704 7.16 38.58 -24.17
CA ALA A 704 6.84 40.01 -24.05
C ALA A 704 5.43 40.35 -24.54
N ASP A 705 4.89 39.60 -25.50
CA ASP A 705 3.52 39.74 -26.04
C ASP A 705 2.43 39.12 -25.12
N GLY A 706 2.83 38.50 -24.02
CA GLY A 706 1.95 37.85 -23.06
C GLY A 706 1.70 36.36 -23.33
N THR A 707 2.20 35.78 -24.42
CA THR A 707 2.13 34.33 -24.67
C THR A 707 2.95 33.54 -23.65
N ILE A 708 2.47 32.36 -23.30
CA ILE A 708 3.15 31.45 -22.36
C ILE A 708 4.22 30.69 -23.14
N LYS A 709 5.44 30.64 -22.61
CA LYS A 709 6.49 29.74 -23.11
C LYS A 709 6.18 28.31 -22.66
N PRO A 710 6.37 27.29 -23.51
CA PRO A 710 6.19 25.90 -23.10
C PRO A 710 6.96 25.58 -21.81
N VAL A 711 6.24 25.08 -20.81
CA VAL A 711 6.80 24.61 -19.55
C VAL A 711 7.53 23.30 -19.83
N LYS A 712 8.80 23.24 -19.42
CA LYS A 712 9.60 22.02 -19.51
C LYS A 712 9.39 21.20 -18.23
N PRO A 713 8.74 20.03 -18.26
CA PRO A 713 8.63 19.20 -17.08
C PRO A 713 10.01 18.64 -16.71
N THR A 714 10.35 18.66 -15.41
CA THR A 714 11.68 18.19 -14.97
C THR A 714 11.62 17.16 -13.85
N LEU A 715 12.73 16.45 -13.66
CA LEU A 715 12.98 15.65 -12.45
C LEU A 715 13.60 16.48 -11.33
N ILE A 716 14.47 17.44 -11.70
CA ILE A 716 15.17 18.29 -10.73
C ILE A 716 14.20 19.22 -9.98
N GLY A 717 13.08 19.58 -10.60
CA GLY A 717 12.11 20.53 -10.06
C GLY A 717 12.72 21.92 -9.94
N ILE A 718 12.23 22.68 -8.97
CA ILE A 718 12.68 24.05 -8.70
C ILE A 718 13.63 24.09 -7.50
N LYS A 719 14.32 25.21 -7.35
CA LYS A 719 15.07 25.54 -6.14
C LYS A 719 14.14 26.22 -5.12
N PRO A 720 14.44 26.16 -3.82
CA PRO A 720 13.72 26.92 -2.81
C PRO A 720 13.66 28.40 -3.16
N ILE A 721 12.47 29.00 -3.10
CA ILE A 721 12.28 30.43 -3.30
C ILE A 721 12.43 31.22 -1.99
N HIS A 722 12.80 32.50 -2.11
CA HIS A 722 13.02 33.42 -0.98
C HIS A 722 12.13 34.64 -1.03
#